data_AF-A0AAD9V1G9-F1
#
_entry.id   AF-A0AAD9V1G9-F1
#
_cell.length_a   1.000
_cell.length_b   1.000
_cell.length_c   1.000
_cell.angle_alpha   90.00
_cell.angle_beta   90.00
_cell.angle_gamma   90.00
#
_symmetry.space_group_name_H-M   'P 1'
#
loop_
_entity.id
_entity.type
_entity.pdbx_description
1 polymer ?
#
loop_
_entity_poly.entity_id
_entity_poly.type
_entity_poly.pdbx_seq_one_letter_code
_entity_poly.pdbx_strand_id
1 'polypeptide(L)'
;MLKADALLSSPGATKNGHFTPGAFSSDQEMSPFQQENERTKEYSRRLSEEGMSIPMQYQTGDAAKDQRSETKTRDNVEREIKSLKMQLSIAEETRDNARRELMDAHKKLSESEEAAEIQRKENLALRRQIKDEEIEKSAIQKSCDELREKVKETEIERADTKRRLEELENKFRVSEDSRASVASEANDLRSRVNEYEAERVEIRRELREALRQVKILGSECLQEKRNVADLQERLSREENLRGEARHEAYALKQSILQVDSEKEEAKQTVARLQRRIKEVEDTFASRETDYEAQIEEYRQFELKARNSMREKDNLLEQTTYDRENYKAQLSGNDGRISALESQISRIEAAKNDCEFKLSSLYSVLRRSLGLRSQSQSSTSSDEDSPERNKSSYRERARSDSENSDDIDPGAVKASLSQLLKNLKETERKKEESLTKVENLQRSVKRLEDEKAGLDGKLRNMHEEMNQLRDQKGLIEERLNRTETALTLQEEEIQKVERERHALTEKLQMVEGTLNFSESDRKQQDEKIKELQETGKRQKDEKQALRIQLETLSAEMTKNELRLKAMDGELKRQKRVLGEKETENNNLREKITGLSRTNNELETNVSNLTMAVQKLNGAVGKGEAEESRLKDKVKALSTSLSESNSSSQNLQEHIYQLQRALESTEGEKRLLQERLSSLQDTVKDCKNENKVLNEKVKFLEKTREEADIRITDFENQVKHVKSLLIQRQKQEDTLLEKIHGLEEENNALTFENNSLYKMNSSFEAEKKNLEKSNLRIGKDVQALKKTLDRLQRERIAFEESFFESNQEKEVLNRTLNEAAKENTELKEKVNYLEKALEAADVKHTERYRISSINSSVSVSFFYQFHCIFITCVIFHSSLFF
;
A
#
# COMPACT_ATOMS: atom_id res chain seq x y z
N MET A 1 31.74 29.59 43.70
CA MET A 1 32.12 29.45 45.13
C MET A 1 33.32 30.33 45.42
N LEU A 2 33.42 30.85 46.65
CA LEU A 2 34.62 31.55 47.16
C LEU A 2 35.52 30.59 47.96
N LYS A 3 36.82 30.84 47.91
CA LYS A 3 37.70 31.13 49.07
C LYS A 3 38.62 32.27 48.63
N ALA A 4 38.80 33.37 49.37
CA ALA A 4 39.42 33.51 50.71
C ALA A 4 40.93 33.16 50.62
N ASP A 5 41.88 34.00 51.06
CA ASP A 5 41.84 35.15 52.01
C ASP A 5 42.63 36.38 51.44
N ALA A 6 42.43 37.64 51.89
CA ALA A 6 43.07 38.36 53.02
C ALA A 6 44.64 38.31 53.00
N LEU A 7 45.42 39.36 53.32
CA LEU A 7 45.16 40.66 53.97
C LEU A 7 46.38 41.63 53.79
N LEU A 8 46.32 42.86 54.33
CA LEU A 8 47.41 43.81 54.72
C LEU A 8 48.18 44.69 53.68
N SER A 9 47.92 46.01 53.80
CA SER A 9 48.86 47.08 54.23
C SER A 9 49.96 47.68 53.31
N SER A 10 49.77 48.98 53.00
CA SER A 10 50.72 50.12 52.88
C SER A 10 51.99 50.09 51.98
N PRO A 11 52.44 51.28 51.47
CA PRO A 11 53.55 51.39 50.54
C PRO A 11 54.93 51.42 51.21
N GLY A 12 55.94 50.84 50.55
CA GLY A 12 57.35 50.88 50.96
C GLY A 12 58.27 50.86 49.73
N ALA A 13 59.26 51.75 49.69
CA ALA A 13 60.01 52.09 48.48
C ALA A 13 61.32 51.31 48.26
N THR A 14 61.93 51.58 47.10
CA THR A 14 63.38 51.53 46.76
C THR A 14 63.93 50.33 45.95
N LYS A 15 64.89 50.69 45.05
CA LYS A 15 65.92 49.86 44.40
C LYS A 15 65.43 48.86 43.33
N ASN A 16 66.17 48.57 42.25
CA ASN A 16 67.38 49.23 41.70
C ASN A 16 67.49 48.96 40.18
N GLY A 17 68.19 49.82 39.44
CA GLY A 17 68.37 49.69 37.99
C GLY A 17 68.68 51.03 37.32
N HIS A 18 69.80 51.68 37.66
CA HIS A 18 71.00 51.63 36.82
C HIS A 18 70.74 51.84 35.31
N PHE A 19 70.73 53.11 34.90
CA PHE A 19 71.41 53.52 33.67
C PHE A 19 72.20 54.81 33.94
N THR A 20 73.36 54.95 33.29
CA THR A 20 74.40 55.93 33.65
C THR A 20 74.31 57.21 32.81
N PRO A 21 74.22 58.40 33.42
CA PRO A 21 74.59 59.65 32.76
C PRO A 21 76.11 59.69 32.58
N GLY A 22 76.57 59.91 31.35
CA GLY A 22 78.00 60.14 31.07
C GLY A 22 78.45 61.48 31.66
N ALA A 23 79.63 61.51 32.29
CA ALA A 23 80.18 62.72 32.87
C ALA A 23 80.63 63.71 31.77
N PHE A 24 80.47 65.00 32.05
CA PHE A 24 81.37 66.03 31.52
C PHE A 24 81.98 66.77 32.71
N SER A 25 83.30 66.93 32.68
CA SER A 25 84.09 67.50 33.77
C SER A 25 83.90 69.01 33.86
N SER A 26 83.37 69.48 34.98
CA SER A 26 83.52 70.87 35.41
C SER A 26 84.92 71.08 36.00
N ASP A 27 85.93 71.20 35.15
CA ASP A 27 87.28 71.57 35.58
C ASP A 27 87.97 72.49 34.56
N GLN A 28 88.51 73.59 35.12
CA GLN A 28 89.71 74.31 34.69
C GLN A 28 90.00 74.43 33.18
N GLU A 29 89.48 75.49 32.57
CA GLU A 29 90.37 76.37 31.80
C GLU A 29 90.03 77.85 32.10
N MET A 30 91.05 78.57 32.58
CA MET A 30 90.99 79.97 33.02
C MET A 30 91.88 80.81 32.11
N SER A 31 91.57 82.11 31.97
CA SER A 31 92.33 83.10 31.17
C SER A 31 92.14 82.95 29.64
N PRO A 32 92.30 84.02 28.81
CA PRO A 32 92.80 85.35 29.16
C PRO A 32 91.86 86.49 28.72
N PHE A 33 90.98 86.95 29.63
CA PHE A 33 90.34 88.28 29.52
C PHE A 33 90.40 89.10 30.83
N GLN A 34 91.36 88.76 31.70
CA GLN A 34 91.70 89.51 32.91
C GLN A 34 93.20 89.81 33.03
N GLN A 35 93.93 89.87 31.89
CA GLN A 35 95.36 90.22 31.86
C GLN A 35 95.69 91.53 31.13
N GLU A 36 94.69 92.40 30.90
CA GLU A 36 94.91 93.71 30.27
C GLU A 36 94.29 94.89 31.05
N ASN A 37 93.61 94.64 32.18
CA ASN A 37 92.95 95.68 33.00
C ASN A 37 93.67 96.01 34.33
N GLU A 38 94.87 95.47 34.53
CA GLU A 38 95.74 95.73 35.70
C GLU A 38 97.04 96.46 35.34
N ARG A 39 97.32 96.71 34.04
CA ARG A 39 98.50 97.49 33.58
C ARG A 39 98.22 98.98 33.37
N THR A 40 96.97 99.41 33.48
CA THR A 40 96.51 100.81 33.34
C THR A 40 96.30 101.51 34.69
N LYS A 41 96.87 100.97 35.78
CA LYS A 41 96.83 101.59 37.13
C LYS A 41 98.19 101.91 37.76
N GLU A 42 99.31 101.69 37.07
CA GLU A 42 100.59 102.28 37.46
C GLU A 42 100.90 103.58 36.71
N TYR A 43 100.79 104.68 37.46
CA TYR A 43 101.67 105.86 37.41
C TYR A 43 101.77 106.57 36.03
N SER A 44 101.07 107.69 35.79
CA SER A 44 100.48 108.65 36.75
C SER A 44 101.44 109.17 37.83
N ARG A 45 102.77 109.04 37.62
CA ARG A 45 103.82 109.69 38.44
C ARG A 45 105.03 110.15 37.59
N ARG A 46 104.77 110.64 36.37
CA ARG A 46 105.73 111.38 35.53
C ARG A 46 105.09 112.58 34.82
N LEU A 47 104.26 113.31 35.57
CA LEU A 47 103.84 114.69 35.26
C LEU A 47 103.92 115.53 36.55
N SER A 48 105.13 116.02 36.83
CA SER A 48 105.49 117.03 37.82
C SER A 48 106.91 117.46 37.45
N GLU A 49 107.22 118.77 37.57
CA GLU A 49 108.52 119.39 37.19
C GLU A 49 108.82 119.32 35.67
N GLU A 50 109.06 120.41 34.90
CA GLU A 50 109.01 121.88 35.11
C GLU A 50 108.37 122.55 33.86
N GLY A 51 107.92 123.81 33.90
CA GLY A 51 108.70 124.99 33.49
C GLY A 51 108.61 125.26 31.97
N MET A 52 107.92 126.31 31.49
CA MET A 52 108.44 127.69 31.28
C MET A 52 109.79 127.75 30.51
N SER A 53 109.98 128.56 29.45
CA SER A 53 109.16 129.66 28.93
C SER A 53 109.49 130.07 27.47
N ILE A 54 108.76 131.08 26.96
CA ILE A 54 108.88 131.68 25.61
C ILE A 54 110.15 132.56 25.45
N PRO A 55 110.76 132.67 24.24
CA PRO A 55 111.99 133.45 23.99
C PRO A 55 111.78 134.97 23.77
N MET A 56 112.86 135.76 23.84
CA MET A 56 112.93 137.13 23.31
C MET A 56 114.39 137.59 23.03
N GLN A 57 114.56 138.66 22.24
CA GLN A 57 115.83 139.15 21.68
C GLN A 57 116.22 140.58 22.16
N TYR A 58 117.33 141.10 21.60
CA TYR A 58 117.84 142.49 21.61
C TYR A 58 118.70 142.88 22.83
N GLN A 59 119.72 143.75 22.70
CA GLN A 59 119.86 144.88 21.76
C GLN A 59 121.21 144.98 20.99
N THR A 60 121.15 145.71 19.86
CA THR A 60 122.20 146.51 19.18
C THR A 60 123.58 145.89 18.87
N GLY A 61 124.05 145.81 17.62
CA GLY A 61 123.40 146.03 16.31
C GLY A 61 124.28 146.77 15.29
N ASP A 62 123.88 146.70 14.02
CA ASP A 62 123.98 147.80 13.03
C ASP A 62 122.99 147.51 11.87
N ALA A 63 122.40 148.51 11.23
CA ALA A 63 121.11 148.31 10.52
C ALA A 63 121.07 148.79 9.06
N ALA A 64 120.74 147.87 8.11
CA ALA A 64 120.21 148.25 6.77
C ALA A 64 119.59 147.14 5.86
N LYS A 65 119.69 145.81 6.09
CA LYS A 65 119.47 144.82 4.99
C LYS A 65 118.54 143.59 5.19
N ASP A 66 118.17 143.15 6.39
CA ASP A 66 117.68 141.75 6.57
C ASP A 66 116.16 141.47 6.40
N GLN A 67 115.28 142.45 6.24
CA GLN A 67 113.81 142.28 6.24
C GLN A 67 113.18 141.43 5.09
N ARG A 68 113.95 140.62 4.35
CA ARG A 68 113.49 139.76 3.24
C ARG A 68 113.73 138.26 3.42
N SER A 69 114.36 137.84 4.53
CA SER A 69 114.63 136.42 4.83
C SER A 69 113.56 135.81 5.75
N GLU A 70 113.26 136.46 6.87
CA GLU A 70 112.38 135.95 7.95
C GLU A 70 110.92 135.71 7.52
N THR A 71 110.41 136.49 6.57
CA THR A 71 109.07 136.28 6.02
C THR A 71 108.95 134.93 5.32
N LYS A 72 110.00 134.51 4.58
CA LYS A 72 110.00 133.24 3.84
C LYS A 72 110.10 132.01 4.75
N THR A 73 110.83 132.10 5.86
CA THR A 73 110.91 131.01 6.84
C THR A 73 109.59 130.86 7.59
N ARG A 74 108.94 131.97 7.97
CA ARG A 74 107.58 131.96 8.51
C ARG A 74 106.57 131.34 7.53
N ASP A 75 106.58 131.73 6.26
CA ASP A 75 105.67 131.19 5.24
C ASP A 75 105.86 129.68 5.02
N ASN A 76 107.08 129.16 5.18
CA ASN A 76 107.35 127.71 5.16
C ASN A 76 106.68 127.01 6.34
N VAL A 77 106.93 127.48 7.57
CA VAL A 77 106.37 126.89 8.80
C VAL A 77 104.84 126.98 8.82
N GLU A 78 104.26 128.10 8.35
CA GLU A 78 102.80 128.21 8.22
C GLU A 78 102.22 127.24 7.18
N ARG A 79 102.94 126.92 6.10
CA ARG A 79 102.53 125.88 5.13
C ARG A 79 102.67 124.47 5.72
N GLU A 80 103.71 124.20 6.49
CA GLU A 80 103.93 122.92 7.18
C GLU A 80 102.85 122.68 8.25
N ILE A 81 102.52 123.68 9.07
CA ILE A 81 101.41 123.61 10.03
C ILE A 81 100.06 123.38 9.33
N LYS A 82 99.82 123.98 8.15
CA LYS A 82 98.61 123.73 7.35
C LYS A 82 98.59 122.29 6.80
N SER A 83 99.74 121.75 6.38
CA SER A 83 99.89 120.35 5.97
C SER A 83 99.63 119.37 7.11
N LEU A 84 100.24 119.58 8.28
CA LEU A 84 100.06 118.73 9.46
C LEU A 84 98.61 118.78 10.00
N LYS A 85 97.94 119.93 9.93
CA LYS A 85 96.50 120.04 10.25
C LYS A 85 95.62 119.28 9.25
N MET A 86 95.96 119.29 7.96
CA MET A 86 95.25 118.47 6.96
C MET A 86 95.46 116.98 7.21
N GLN A 87 96.70 116.55 7.51
CA GLN A 87 97.00 115.16 7.87
C GLN A 87 96.26 114.73 9.14
N LEU A 88 96.16 115.60 10.15
CA LEU A 88 95.37 115.35 11.35
C LEU A 88 93.87 115.21 11.01
N SER A 89 93.29 116.12 10.21
CA SER A 89 91.88 116.00 9.78
C SER A 89 91.61 114.66 9.08
N ILE A 90 92.48 114.25 8.16
CA ILE A 90 92.37 112.96 7.46
C ILE A 90 92.52 111.78 8.45
N ALA A 91 93.41 111.87 9.44
CA ALA A 91 93.58 110.85 10.48
C ALA A 91 92.35 110.76 11.42
N GLU A 92 91.69 111.89 11.71
CA GLU A 92 90.45 111.92 12.51
C GLU A 92 89.24 111.43 11.71
N GLU A 93 89.12 111.81 10.44
CA GLU A 93 88.11 111.29 9.51
C GLU A 93 88.26 109.77 9.31
N THR A 94 89.47 109.26 9.10
CA THR A 94 89.70 107.81 8.97
C THR A 94 89.46 107.05 10.28
N ARG A 95 89.82 107.61 11.44
CA ARG A 95 89.45 107.08 12.77
C ARG A 95 87.94 106.98 12.93
N ASP A 96 87.20 108.03 12.56
CA ASP A 96 85.75 108.10 12.76
C ASP A 96 84.95 107.39 11.65
N ASN A 97 85.59 107.10 10.49
CA ASN A 97 85.12 106.11 9.53
C ASN A 97 85.26 104.70 10.11
N ALA A 98 86.46 104.31 10.57
CA ALA A 98 86.72 102.99 11.15
C ALA A 98 85.83 102.71 12.38
N ARG A 99 85.52 103.72 13.20
CA ARG A 99 84.54 103.62 14.30
C ARG A 99 83.12 103.34 13.81
N ARG A 100 82.68 103.99 12.73
CA ARG A 100 81.35 103.73 12.12
C ARG A 100 81.29 102.34 11.51
N GLU A 101 82.32 101.93 10.77
CA GLU A 101 82.45 100.58 10.22
C GLU A 101 82.44 99.50 11.32
N LEU A 102 83.10 99.75 12.45
CA LEU A 102 83.10 98.87 13.62
C LEU A 102 81.73 98.82 14.32
N MET A 103 81.01 99.94 14.42
CA MET A 103 79.63 99.95 14.92
C MET A 103 78.67 99.20 13.99
N ASP A 104 78.78 99.40 12.68
CA ASP A 104 77.99 98.67 11.68
C ASP A 104 78.34 97.18 11.66
N ALA A 105 79.59 96.80 11.91
CA ALA A 105 80.02 95.41 12.05
C ALA A 105 79.44 94.76 13.32
N HIS A 106 79.48 95.43 14.48
CA HIS A 106 78.84 94.95 15.69
C HIS A 106 77.32 94.81 15.54
N LYS A 107 76.67 95.78 14.87
CA LYS A 107 75.24 95.70 14.56
C LYS A 107 74.91 94.47 13.70
N LYS A 108 75.64 94.27 12.60
CA LYS A 108 75.48 93.10 11.72
C LYS A 108 75.76 91.77 12.43
N LEU A 109 76.71 91.76 13.38
CA LEU A 109 76.98 90.60 14.22
C LEU A 109 75.77 90.29 15.13
N SER A 110 75.22 91.29 15.82
CA SER A 110 74.01 91.14 16.65
C SER A 110 72.81 90.65 15.82
N GLU A 111 72.58 91.24 14.65
CA GLU A 111 71.52 90.82 13.72
C GLU A 111 71.72 89.38 13.22
N SER A 112 72.98 88.96 13.02
CA SER A 112 73.35 87.58 12.66
C SER A 112 73.20 86.59 13.82
N GLU A 113 73.50 86.99 15.06
CA GLU A 113 73.33 86.18 16.26
C GLU A 113 71.84 86.00 16.61
N GLU A 114 71.04 87.06 16.49
CA GLU A 114 69.58 87.00 16.62
C GLU A 114 68.96 86.08 15.55
N ALA A 115 69.38 86.20 14.28
CA ALA A 115 68.93 85.32 13.21
C ALA A 115 69.31 83.85 13.45
N ALA A 116 70.54 83.58 13.93
CA ALA A 116 70.99 82.22 14.27
C ALA A 116 70.19 81.63 15.44
N GLU A 117 69.84 82.43 16.45
CA GLU A 117 69.03 82.00 17.59
C GLU A 117 67.54 81.81 17.23
N ILE A 118 67.01 82.57 16.27
CA ILE A 118 65.69 82.31 15.65
C ILE A 118 65.72 80.96 14.91
N GLN A 119 66.70 80.75 14.02
CA GLN A 119 66.86 79.47 13.30
C GLN A 119 67.07 78.29 14.26
N ARG A 120 67.74 78.49 15.40
CA ARG A 120 67.90 77.48 16.46
C ARG A 120 66.56 77.11 17.11
N LYS A 121 65.71 78.11 17.39
CA LYS A 121 64.36 77.92 17.94
C LYS A 121 63.44 77.21 16.93
N GLU A 122 63.49 77.61 15.66
CA GLU A 122 62.74 76.95 14.57
C GLU A 122 63.18 75.50 14.38
N ASN A 123 64.49 75.22 14.37
CA ASN A 123 65.02 73.85 14.34
C ASN A 123 64.55 73.02 15.54
N LEU A 124 64.45 73.62 16.74
CA LEU A 124 63.94 72.93 17.92
C LEU A 124 62.43 72.66 17.84
N ALA A 125 61.66 73.57 17.24
CA ALA A 125 60.23 73.39 16.99
C ALA A 125 59.97 72.29 15.95
N LEU A 126 60.65 72.31 14.80
CA LEU A 126 60.57 71.27 13.78
C LEU A 126 60.99 69.89 14.33
N ARG A 127 62.02 69.82 15.18
CA ARG A 127 62.43 68.59 15.87
C ARG A 127 61.47 68.10 16.96
N ARG A 128 60.50 68.91 17.38
CA ARG A 128 59.35 68.46 18.20
C ARG A 128 58.26 67.94 17.29
N GLN A 129 57.82 68.74 16.31
CA GLN A 129 56.81 68.35 15.33
C GLN A 129 57.13 67.00 14.66
N ILE A 130 58.37 66.78 14.20
CA ILE A 130 58.78 65.49 13.61
C ILE A 130 58.59 64.31 14.59
N LYS A 131 58.84 64.51 15.89
CA LYS A 131 58.62 63.47 16.91
C LYS A 131 57.13 63.26 17.20
N ASP A 132 56.35 64.32 17.20
CA ASP A 132 54.90 64.25 17.38
C ASP A 132 54.26 63.50 16.18
N GLU A 133 54.72 63.76 14.95
CA GLU A 133 54.39 63.03 13.73
C GLU A 133 54.90 61.57 13.74
N GLU A 134 56.09 61.29 14.27
CA GLU A 134 56.59 59.92 14.48
C GLU A 134 55.71 59.13 15.47
N ILE A 135 55.28 59.79 16.56
CA ILE A 135 54.38 59.20 17.57
C ILE A 135 53.00 58.94 16.95
N GLU A 136 52.41 59.91 16.24
CA GLU A 136 51.12 59.76 15.55
C GLU A 136 51.19 58.63 14.51
N LYS A 137 52.23 58.61 13.67
CA LYS A 137 52.48 57.52 12.72
C LYS A 137 52.59 56.16 13.41
N SER A 138 53.20 56.08 14.58
CA SER A 138 53.28 54.83 15.36
C SER A 138 51.92 54.40 15.93
N ALA A 139 51.03 55.34 16.25
CA ALA A 139 49.68 55.07 16.72
C ALA A 139 48.76 54.65 15.56
N ILE A 140 48.85 55.32 14.41
CA ILE A 140 48.16 54.95 13.17
C ILE A 140 48.61 53.55 12.71
N GLN A 141 49.91 53.24 12.77
CA GLN A 141 50.41 51.90 12.42
C GLN A 141 49.80 50.82 13.33
N LYS A 142 49.79 51.01 14.66
CA LYS A 142 49.14 50.09 15.60
C LYS A 142 47.65 49.92 15.30
N SER A 143 46.93 51.00 15.06
CA SER A 143 45.50 50.96 14.68
C SER A 143 45.28 50.20 13.37
N CYS A 144 46.14 50.40 12.36
CA CYS A 144 46.12 49.62 11.12
C CYS A 144 46.39 48.12 11.34
N ASP A 145 47.29 47.76 12.25
CA ASP A 145 47.60 46.37 12.55
C ASP A 145 46.49 45.69 13.37
N GLU A 146 45.92 46.39 14.36
CA GLU A 146 44.70 45.95 15.06
C GLU A 146 43.51 45.74 14.11
N LEU A 147 43.32 46.63 13.12
CA LEU A 147 42.28 46.47 12.11
C LEU A 147 42.55 45.27 11.19
N ARG A 148 43.82 44.99 10.85
CA ARG A 148 44.20 43.78 10.10
C ARG A 148 43.95 42.50 10.89
N GLU A 149 44.11 42.51 12.21
CA GLU A 149 43.78 41.36 13.06
C GLU A 149 42.27 41.16 13.16
N LYS A 150 41.50 42.23 13.45
CA LYS A 150 40.02 42.19 13.49
C LYS A 150 39.41 41.70 12.15
N VAL A 151 39.99 42.08 11.00
CA VAL A 151 39.59 41.53 9.69
C VAL A 151 39.86 40.02 9.61
N LYS A 152 41.04 39.52 10.01
CA LYS A 152 41.31 38.07 10.03
C LYS A 152 40.35 37.31 10.95
N GLU A 153 40.08 37.85 12.14
CA GLU A 153 39.14 37.26 13.10
C GLU A 153 37.73 37.15 12.49
N THR A 154 37.22 38.23 11.89
CA THR A 154 35.90 38.22 11.23
C THR A 154 35.87 37.32 9.98
N GLU A 155 36.96 37.18 9.22
CA GLU A 155 37.04 36.21 8.12
C GLU A 155 37.02 34.74 8.61
N ILE A 156 37.63 34.46 9.77
CA ILE A 156 37.59 33.15 10.43
C ILE A 156 36.17 32.88 10.97
N GLU A 157 35.57 33.84 11.67
CA GLU A 157 34.18 33.72 12.15
C GLU A 157 33.21 33.49 10.97
N ARG A 158 33.36 34.22 9.86
CA ARG A 158 32.57 34.03 8.62
C ARG A 158 32.78 32.64 7.99
N ALA A 159 33.99 32.10 8.02
CA ALA A 159 34.26 30.74 7.53
C ALA A 159 33.61 29.67 8.42
N ASP A 160 33.59 29.90 9.74
CA ASP A 160 32.97 29.01 10.72
C ASP A 160 31.44 29.08 10.70
N THR A 161 30.83 30.27 10.56
CA THR A 161 29.38 30.41 10.39
C THR A 161 28.92 29.79 9.07
N LYS A 162 29.67 29.96 7.98
CA LYS A 162 29.39 29.29 6.70
C LYS A 162 29.40 27.76 6.85
N ARG A 163 30.41 27.16 7.49
CA ARG A 163 30.44 25.69 7.72
C ARG A 163 29.25 25.22 8.57
N ARG A 164 28.85 25.99 9.61
CA ARG A 164 27.65 25.68 10.43
C ARG A 164 26.35 25.79 9.64
N LEU A 165 26.26 26.71 8.68
CA LEU A 165 25.13 26.86 7.77
C LEU A 165 25.05 25.67 6.80
N GLU A 166 26.15 25.31 6.14
CA GLU A 166 26.24 24.12 5.27
C GLU A 166 25.89 22.82 6.04
N GLU A 167 26.30 22.70 7.31
CA GLU A 167 25.87 21.61 8.20
C GLU A 167 24.37 21.61 8.47
N LEU A 168 23.75 22.78 8.70
CA LEU A 168 22.32 22.92 8.97
C LEU A 168 21.48 22.64 7.72
N GLU A 169 21.92 23.09 6.54
CA GLU A 169 21.28 22.78 5.26
C GLU A 169 21.31 21.27 4.96
N ASN A 170 22.44 20.58 5.22
CA ASN A 170 22.50 19.13 5.06
C ASN A 170 21.61 18.40 6.09
N LYS A 171 21.55 18.86 7.35
CA LYS A 171 20.62 18.32 8.36
C LYS A 171 19.16 18.56 7.98
N PHE A 172 18.84 19.72 7.38
CA PHE A 172 17.50 20.03 6.87
C PHE A 172 17.13 19.11 5.71
N ARG A 173 18.00 18.95 4.69
CA ARG A 173 17.74 18.06 3.55
C ARG A 173 17.47 16.62 4.00
N VAL A 174 18.31 16.05 4.87
CA VAL A 174 18.10 14.71 5.42
C VAL A 174 16.80 14.61 6.23
N SER A 175 16.43 15.67 6.95
CA SER A 175 15.14 15.73 7.66
C SER A 175 13.96 15.77 6.68
N GLU A 176 14.07 16.50 5.58
CA GLU A 176 13.06 16.57 4.52
C GLU A 176 12.93 15.25 3.73
N ASP A 177 14.05 14.60 3.40
CA ASP A 177 14.08 13.26 2.81
C ASP A 177 13.35 12.25 3.73
N SER A 178 13.63 12.28 5.04
CA SER A 178 12.93 11.42 6.02
C SER A 178 11.44 11.75 6.14
N ARG A 179 11.07 13.03 6.08
CA ARG A 179 9.68 13.51 6.08
C ARG A 179 8.94 13.04 4.83
N ALA A 180 9.60 12.98 3.68
CA ALA A 180 9.04 12.45 2.44
C ALA A 180 8.83 10.93 2.51
N SER A 181 9.80 10.16 3.06
CA SER A 181 9.64 8.71 3.28
C SER A 181 8.43 8.41 4.16
N VAL A 182 8.37 9.03 5.34
CA VAL A 182 7.27 8.85 6.31
C VAL A 182 5.92 9.31 5.72
N ALA A 183 5.90 10.33 4.86
CA ALA A 183 4.69 10.72 4.14
C ALA A 183 4.25 9.69 3.09
N SER A 184 5.18 9.02 2.40
CA SER A 184 4.87 7.91 1.48
C SER A 184 4.34 6.70 2.24
N GLU A 185 5.04 6.27 3.30
CA GLU A 185 4.62 5.16 4.16
C GLU A 185 3.23 5.40 4.78
N ALA A 186 2.97 6.65 5.21
CA ALA A 186 1.66 7.04 5.73
C ALA A 186 0.56 7.09 4.66
N ASN A 187 0.88 7.17 3.37
CA ASN A 187 -0.08 7.05 2.27
C ASN A 187 -0.31 5.58 1.91
N ASP A 188 0.75 4.77 1.83
CA ASP A 188 0.65 3.31 1.59
C ASP A 188 -0.18 2.62 2.68
N LEU A 189 -0.01 3.02 3.94
CA LEU A 189 -0.82 2.54 5.05
C LEU A 189 -2.30 2.96 4.95
N ARG A 190 -2.61 4.15 4.41
CA ARG A 190 -4.01 4.56 4.15
C ARG A 190 -4.62 3.71 3.03
N SER A 191 -3.88 3.46 1.95
CA SER A 191 -4.32 2.60 0.85
C SER A 191 -4.65 1.19 1.35
N ARG A 192 -3.73 0.56 2.11
CA ARG A 192 -3.97 -0.76 2.72
C ARG A 192 -5.16 -0.79 3.67
N VAL A 193 -5.36 0.25 4.47
CA VAL A 193 -6.55 0.36 5.33
C VAL A 193 -7.83 0.43 4.50
N ASN A 194 -7.86 1.19 3.41
CA ASN A 194 -9.01 1.26 2.51
C ASN A 194 -9.28 -0.08 1.80
N GLU A 195 -8.22 -0.80 1.40
CA GLU A 195 -8.30 -2.15 0.83
C GLU A 195 -8.91 -3.14 1.84
N TYR A 196 -8.39 -3.20 3.08
CA TYR A 196 -8.97 -4.03 4.14
C TYR A 196 -10.41 -3.62 4.52
N GLU A 197 -10.77 -2.33 4.44
CA GLU A 197 -12.14 -1.88 4.65
C GLU A 197 -13.08 -2.40 3.55
N ALA A 198 -12.62 -2.44 2.29
CA ALA A 198 -13.36 -3.00 1.15
C ALA A 198 -13.50 -4.53 1.25
N GLU A 199 -12.42 -5.26 1.52
CA GLU A 199 -12.46 -6.71 1.77
C GLU A 199 -13.43 -7.05 2.92
N ARG A 200 -13.38 -6.29 4.02
CA ARG A 200 -14.29 -6.46 5.16
C ARG A 200 -15.76 -6.18 4.79
N VAL A 201 -16.03 -5.30 3.84
CA VAL A 201 -17.39 -5.09 3.29
C VAL A 201 -17.81 -6.26 2.41
N GLU A 202 -16.90 -6.82 1.62
CA GLU A 202 -17.19 -7.92 0.72
C GLU A 202 -17.41 -9.26 1.45
N ILE A 203 -16.56 -9.59 2.43
CA ILE A 203 -16.78 -10.75 3.33
C ILE A 203 -18.14 -10.61 4.08
N ARG A 204 -18.55 -9.38 4.40
CA ARG A 204 -19.90 -9.10 4.96
C ARG A 204 -21.02 -9.23 3.92
N ARG A 205 -20.76 -9.09 2.62
CA ARG A 205 -21.72 -9.37 1.53
C ARG A 205 -21.87 -10.88 1.35
N GLU A 206 -20.76 -11.61 1.25
CA GLU A 206 -20.72 -13.06 1.12
C GLU A 206 -21.40 -13.76 2.30
N LEU A 207 -21.12 -13.34 3.54
CA LEU A 207 -21.78 -13.89 4.73
C LEU A 207 -23.31 -13.72 4.71
N ARG A 208 -23.83 -12.61 4.19
CA ARG A 208 -25.29 -12.41 4.03
C ARG A 208 -25.87 -13.35 2.98
N GLU A 209 -25.15 -13.57 1.88
CA GLU A 209 -25.60 -14.48 0.81
C GLU A 209 -25.55 -15.94 1.27
N ALA A 210 -24.51 -16.35 2.00
CA ALA A 210 -24.45 -17.67 2.64
C ALA A 210 -25.60 -17.88 3.64
N LEU A 211 -25.91 -16.89 4.47
CA LEU A 211 -27.06 -16.94 5.38
C LEU A 211 -28.41 -17.00 4.64
N ARG A 212 -28.52 -16.32 3.49
CA ARG A 212 -29.69 -16.41 2.60
C ARG A 212 -29.82 -17.82 1.99
N GLN A 213 -28.73 -18.40 1.50
CA GLN A 213 -28.70 -19.77 0.96
C GLN A 213 -29.06 -20.81 2.04
N VAL A 214 -28.50 -20.70 3.25
CA VAL A 214 -28.87 -21.56 4.40
C VAL A 214 -30.35 -21.44 4.74
N LYS A 215 -30.95 -20.24 4.64
CA LYS A 215 -32.40 -20.07 4.85
C LYS A 215 -33.23 -20.75 3.75
N ILE A 216 -32.79 -20.69 2.50
CA ILE A 216 -33.45 -21.36 1.36
C ILE A 216 -33.38 -22.87 1.52
N LEU A 217 -32.18 -23.44 1.68
CA LEU A 217 -31.94 -24.87 1.93
C LEU A 217 -32.69 -25.38 3.18
N GLY A 218 -32.80 -24.55 4.22
CA GLY A 218 -33.60 -24.83 5.41
C GLY A 218 -35.11 -24.93 5.11
N SER A 219 -35.63 -24.07 4.24
CA SER A 219 -37.03 -24.15 3.80
C SER A 219 -37.31 -25.31 2.85
N GLU A 220 -36.36 -25.66 1.97
CA GLU A 220 -36.42 -26.84 1.09
C GLU A 220 -36.38 -28.14 1.91
N CYS A 221 -35.46 -28.25 2.89
CA CYS A 221 -35.40 -29.37 3.81
C CYS A 221 -36.69 -29.54 4.64
N LEU A 222 -37.34 -28.43 5.04
CA LEU A 222 -38.64 -28.48 5.70
C LEU A 222 -39.78 -28.90 4.75
N GLN A 223 -39.70 -28.53 3.46
CA GLN A 223 -40.69 -28.96 2.48
C GLN A 223 -40.52 -30.45 2.12
N GLU A 224 -39.30 -30.93 1.90
CA GLU A 224 -39.08 -32.37 1.65
C GLU A 224 -39.46 -33.24 2.85
N LYS A 225 -39.30 -32.74 4.09
CA LYS A 225 -39.83 -33.42 5.28
C LYS A 225 -41.36 -33.54 5.29
N ARG A 226 -42.08 -32.57 4.72
CA ARG A 226 -43.53 -32.68 4.49
C ARG A 226 -43.84 -33.66 3.37
N ASN A 227 -43.18 -33.54 2.22
CA ASN A 227 -43.34 -34.44 1.09
C ASN A 227 -43.15 -35.91 1.51
N VAL A 228 -42.13 -36.21 2.32
CA VAL A 228 -41.88 -37.54 2.90
C VAL A 228 -42.96 -37.97 3.87
N ALA A 229 -43.45 -37.09 4.75
CA ALA A 229 -44.56 -37.41 5.66
C ALA A 229 -45.87 -37.69 4.90
N ASP A 230 -46.20 -36.88 3.89
CA ASP A 230 -47.37 -37.06 3.03
C ASP A 230 -47.29 -38.38 2.24
N LEU A 231 -46.08 -38.75 1.77
CA LEU A 231 -45.82 -40.04 1.12
C LEU A 231 -45.90 -41.23 2.09
N GLN A 232 -45.41 -41.08 3.32
CA GLN A 232 -45.55 -42.11 4.37
C GLN A 232 -47.01 -42.32 4.76
N GLU A 233 -47.79 -41.24 4.92
CA GLU A 233 -49.21 -41.36 5.22
C GLU A 233 -49.96 -42.02 4.05
N ARG A 234 -49.71 -41.59 2.80
CA ARG A 234 -50.25 -42.25 1.59
C ARG A 234 -49.89 -43.73 1.51
N LEU A 235 -48.64 -44.10 1.82
CA LEU A 235 -48.21 -45.49 1.85
C LEU A 235 -48.97 -46.28 2.91
N SER A 236 -49.12 -45.76 4.12
CA SER A 236 -49.89 -46.42 5.19
C SER A 236 -51.37 -46.60 4.82
N ARG A 237 -51.97 -45.64 4.10
CA ARG A 237 -53.35 -45.77 3.58
C ARG A 237 -53.44 -46.87 2.50
N GLU A 238 -52.47 -46.94 1.58
CA GLU A 238 -52.36 -48.03 0.60
C GLU A 238 -52.13 -49.40 1.26
N GLU A 239 -51.32 -49.47 2.31
CA GLU A 239 -51.06 -50.72 3.06
C GLU A 239 -52.30 -51.18 3.82
N ASN A 240 -53.08 -50.26 4.40
CA ASN A 240 -54.37 -50.54 5.02
C ASN A 240 -55.39 -51.05 3.98
N LEU A 241 -55.55 -50.36 2.84
CA LEU A 241 -56.43 -50.80 1.75
C LEU A 241 -56.03 -52.18 1.19
N ARG A 242 -54.73 -52.48 1.11
CA ARG A 242 -54.22 -53.82 0.75
C ARG A 242 -54.46 -54.85 1.85
N GLY A 243 -54.48 -54.44 3.11
CA GLY A 243 -54.90 -55.27 4.25
C GLY A 243 -56.38 -55.62 4.16
N GLU A 244 -57.24 -54.62 3.99
CA GLU A 244 -58.69 -54.76 3.79
C GLU A 244 -58.99 -55.67 2.59
N ALA A 245 -58.40 -55.42 1.42
CA ALA A 245 -58.58 -56.27 0.24
C ALA A 245 -58.08 -57.73 0.45
N ARG A 246 -57.06 -57.96 1.30
CA ARG A 246 -56.64 -59.31 1.70
C ARG A 246 -57.66 -59.97 2.64
N HIS A 247 -58.24 -59.22 3.57
CA HIS A 247 -59.30 -59.71 4.46
C HIS A 247 -60.58 -60.02 3.69
N GLU A 248 -60.99 -59.17 2.75
CA GLU A 248 -62.11 -59.42 1.83
C GLU A 248 -61.85 -60.64 0.95
N ALA A 249 -60.68 -60.76 0.31
CA ALA A 249 -60.33 -61.93 -0.49
C ALA A 249 -60.30 -63.23 0.34
N TYR A 250 -59.90 -63.15 1.62
CA TYR A 250 -59.96 -64.29 2.55
C TYR A 250 -61.40 -64.65 2.95
N ALA A 251 -62.24 -63.66 3.25
CA ALA A 251 -63.66 -63.85 3.57
C ALA A 251 -64.45 -64.41 2.38
N LEU A 252 -64.21 -63.89 1.17
CA LEU A 252 -64.74 -64.43 -0.08
C LEU A 252 -64.27 -65.87 -0.30
N LYS A 253 -63.00 -66.20 -0.02
CA LYS A 253 -62.50 -67.57 -0.10
C LYS A 253 -63.17 -68.51 0.92
N GLN A 254 -63.44 -68.06 2.15
CA GLN A 254 -64.22 -68.83 3.11
C GLN A 254 -65.66 -69.04 2.64
N SER A 255 -66.31 -68.00 2.12
CA SER A 255 -67.67 -68.07 1.57
C SER A 255 -67.76 -69.02 0.36
N ILE A 256 -66.78 -69.00 -0.56
CA ILE A 256 -66.69 -69.95 -1.68
C ILE A 256 -66.53 -71.39 -1.16
N LEU A 257 -65.66 -71.62 -0.17
CA LEU A 257 -65.50 -72.96 0.43
C LEU A 257 -66.78 -73.45 1.11
N GLN A 258 -67.53 -72.56 1.77
CA GLN A 258 -68.84 -72.89 2.32
C GLN A 258 -69.83 -73.25 1.20
N VAL A 259 -69.97 -72.42 0.17
CA VAL A 259 -70.88 -72.67 -0.97
C VAL A 259 -70.52 -73.94 -1.72
N ASP A 260 -69.23 -74.26 -1.91
CA ASP A 260 -68.80 -75.54 -2.48
C ASP A 260 -69.14 -76.72 -1.56
N SER A 261 -69.07 -76.58 -0.24
CA SER A 261 -69.51 -77.63 0.70
C SER A 261 -71.02 -77.84 0.67
N GLU A 262 -71.83 -76.77 0.69
CA GLU A 262 -73.29 -76.80 0.55
C GLU A 262 -73.72 -77.42 -0.79
N LYS A 263 -72.95 -77.16 -1.86
CA LYS A 263 -73.12 -77.73 -3.21
C LYS A 263 -72.78 -79.22 -3.27
N GLU A 264 -71.74 -79.69 -2.58
CA GLU A 264 -71.47 -81.13 -2.46
C GLU A 264 -72.50 -81.82 -1.56
N GLU A 265 -72.99 -81.18 -0.50
CA GLU A 265 -74.14 -81.70 0.27
C GLU A 265 -75.40 -81.77 -0.60
N ALA A 266 -75.69 -80.73 -1.39
CA ALA A 266 -76.81 -80.71 -2.33
C ALA A 266 -76.68 -81.84 -3.36
N LYS A 267 -75.51 -82.04 -3.97
CA LYS A 267 -75.23 -83.21 -4.83
C LYS A 267 -75.46 -84.54 -4.11
N GLN A 268 -75.04 -84.67 -2.85
CA GLN A 268 -75.31 -85.87 -2.05
C GLN A 268 -76.79 -86.04 -1.71
N THR A 269 -77.58 -84.97 -1.56
CA THR A 269 -79.06 -85.09 -1.44
C THR A 269 -79.68 -85.53 -2.75
N VAL A 270 -79.27 -84.98 -3.89
CA VAL A 270 -79.72 -85.39 -5.23
C VAL A 270 -79.36 -86.86 -5.48
N ALA A 271 -78.14 -87.31 -5.17
CA ALA A 271 -77.73 -88.71 -5.31
C ALA A 271 -78.41 -89.66 -4.29
N ARG A 272 -78.95 -89.14 -3.18
CA ARG A 272 -79.84 -89.89 -2.27
C ARG A 272 -81.26 -89.97 -2.84
N LEU A 273 -81.80 -88.88 -3.35
CA LEU A 273 -83.12 -88.81 -3.97
C LEU A 273 -83.20 -89.63 -5.25
N GLN A 274 -82.17 -89.60 -6.11
CA GLN A 274 -82.08 -90.45 -7.31
C GLN A 274 -82.06 -91.94 -6.97
N ARG A 275 -81.31 -92.35 -5.93
CA ARG A 275 -81.37 -93.73 -5.41
C ARG A 275 -82.76 -94.06 -4.87
N ARG A 276 -83.40 -93.15 -4.15
CA ARG A 276 -84.76 -93.36 -3.61
C ARG A 276 -85.84 -93.41 -4.70
N ILE A 277 -85.68 -92.64 -5.77
CA ILE A 277 -86.49 -92.73 -6.98
C ILE A 277 -86.29 -94.10 -7.62
N LYS A 278 -85.04 -94.53 -7.83
CA LYS A 278 -84.77 -95.86 -8.38
C LYS A 278 -85.31 -96.99 -7.50
N GLU A 279 -85.13 -96.94 -6.17
CA GLU A 279 -85.74 -97.91 -5.24
C GLU A 279 -87.26 -98.00 -5.44
N VAL A 280 -87.93 -96.86 -5.67
CA VAL A 280 -89.38 -96.80 -5.91
C VAL A 280 -89.72 -97.34 -7.31
N GLU A 281 -88.97 -96.98 -8.35
CA GLU A 281 -89.10 -97.51 -9.71
C GLU A 281 -88.91 -99.04 -9.75
N ASP A 282 -87.85 -99.55 -9.12
CA ASP A 282 -87.57 -100.99 -8.98
C ASP A 282 -88.73 -101.70 -8.24
N THR A 283 -89.33 -101.09 -7.20
CA THR A 283 -90.53 -101.66 -6.53
C THR A 283 -91.82 -101.56 -7.37
N PHE A 284 -91.94 -100.59 -8.26
CA PHE A 284 -93.06 -100.53 -9.21
C PHE A 284 -92.89 -101.57 -10.30
N ALA A 285 -91.69 -101.72 -10.87
CA ALA A 285 -91.38 -102.76 -11.85
C ALA A 285 -91.60 -104.18 -11.28
N SER A 286 -91.19 -104.44 -10.04
CA SER A 286 -91.49 -105.71 -9.35
C SER A 286 -93.00 -105.97 -9.29
N ARG A 287 -93.79 -104.98 -8.86
CA ARG A 287 -95.26 -105.09 -8.80
C ARG A 287 -95.89 -105.25 -10.17
N GLU A 288 -95.34 -104.59 -11.18
CA GLU A 288 -95.77 -104.73 -12.58
C GLU A 288 -95.56 -106.16 -13.05
N THR A 289 -94.38 -106.76 -12.81
CA THR A 289 -94.15 -108.19 -13.10
C THR A 289 -95.02 -109.13 -12.25
N ASP A 290 -95.31 -108.80 -10.99
CA ASP A 290 -96.24 -109.57 -10.15
C ASP A 290 -97.68 -109.52 -10.69
N TYR A 291 -98.11 -108.38 -11.25
CA TYR A 291 -99.42 -108.23 -11.89
C TYR A 291 -99.47 -108.88 -13.27
N GLU A 292 -98.40 -108.82 -14.08
CA GLU A 292 -98.29 -109.57 -15.33
C GLU A 292 -98.38 -111.08 -15.11
N ALA A 293 -97.68 -111.59 -14.07
CA ALA A 293 -97.77 -112.99 -13.67
C ALA A 293 -99.20 -113.38 -13.28
N GLN A 294 -99.88 -112.57 -12.46
CA GLN A 294 -101.29 -112.80 -12.11
C GLN A 294 -102.20 -112.77 -13.35
N ILE A 295 -102.00 -111.83 -14.28
CA ILE A 295 -102.77 -111.75 -15.53
C ILE A 295 -102.55 -113.02 -16.38
N GLU A 296 -101.34 -113.55 -16.43
CA GLU A 296 -101.05 -114.80 -17.15
C GLU A 296 -101.62 -116.03 -16.45
N GLU A 297 -101.62 -116.09 -15.12
CA GLU A 297 -102.36 -117.11 -14.36
C GLU A 297 -103.87 -117.05 -14.67
N TYR A 298 -104.48 -115.86 -14.69
CA TYR A 298 -105.88 -115.69 -15.07
C TYR A 298 -106.15 -116.10 -16.53
N ARG A 299 -105.25 -115.80 -17.48
CA ARG A 299 -105.34 -116.30 -18.87
C ARG A 299 -105.25 -117.82 -18.94
N GLN A 300 -104.38 -118.44 -18.14
CA GLN A 300 -104.29 -119.90 -18.06
C GLN A 300 -105.55 -120.52 -17.43
N PHE A 301 -106.16 -119.87 -16.43
CA PHE A 301 -107.47 -120.28 -15.91
C PHE A 301 -108.59 -120.12 -16.96
N GLU A 302 -108.62 -119.02 -17.70
CA GLU A 302 -109.57 -118.79 -18.80
C GLU A 302 -109.40 -119.83 -19.92
N LEU A 303 -108.15 -120.19 -20.27
CA LEU A 303 -107.86 -121.23 -21.25
C LEU A 303 -108.28 -122.64 -20.77
N LYS A 304 -108.04 -122.96 -19.50
CA LYS A 304 -108.54 -124.21 -18.87
C LYS A 304 -110.07 -124.24 -18.87
N ALA A 305 -110.73 -123.13 -18.55
CA ALA A 305 -112.18 -123.00 -18.60
C ALA A 305 -112.73 -123.15 -20.03
N ARG A 306 -112.11 -122.50 -21.03
CA ARG A 306 -112.46 -122.69 -22.46
C ARG A 306 -112.29 -124.13 -22.93
N ASN A 307 -111.22 -124.80 -22.51
CA ASN A 307 -111.00 -126.21 -22.87
C ASN A 307 -112.01 -127.12 -22.18
N SER A 308 -112.35 -126.87 -20.91
CA SER A 308 -113.42 -127.63 -20.25
C SER A 308 -114.80 -127.35 -20.84
N MET A 309 -115.10 -126.14 -21.31
CA MET A 309 -116.30 -125.90 -22.11
C MET A 309 -116.28 -126.71 -23.40
N ARG A 310 -115.19 -126.69 -24.19
CA ARG A 310 -115.05 -127.56 -25.39
C ARG A 310 -115.23 -129.04 -25.08
N GLU A 311 -114.73 -129.54 -23.96
CA GLU A 311 -114.97 -130.92 -23.51
C GLU A 311 -116.45 -131.19 -23.22
N LYS A 312 -117.17 -130.22 -22.63
CA LYS A 312 -118.62 -130.31 -22.41
C LYS A 312 -119.43 -130.14 -23.70
N ASP A 313 -118.99 -129.31 -24.63
CA ASP A 313 -119.61 -129.11 -25.94
C ASP A 313 -119.44 -130.37 -26.80
N ASN A 314 -118.25 -130.97 -26.82
CA ASN A 314 -117.99 -132.26 -27.48
C ASN A 314 -118.83 -133.39 -26.84
N LEU A 315 -119.00 -133.39 -25.52
CA LEU A 315 -119.84 -134.37 -24.82
C LEU A 315 -121.34 -134.13 -25.06
N LEU A 316 -121.77 -132.87 -25.24
CA LEU A 316 -123.11 -132.53 -25.72
C LEU A 316 -123.30 -133.02 -27.15
N GLU A 317 -122.33 -132.79 -28.05
CA GLU A 317 -122.38 -133.28 -29.42
C GLU A 317 -122.49 -134.82 -29.46
N GLN A 318 -121.62 -135.53 -28.72
CA GLN A 318 -121.67 -136.98 -28.52
C GLN A 318 -123.05 -137.46 -28.02
N THR A 319 -123.59 -136.85 -26.96
CA THR A 319 -124.91 -137.24 -26.43
C THR A 319 -126.07 -136.84 -27.33
N THR A 320 -125.94 -135.80 -28.16
CA THR A 320 -126.93 -135.48 -29.19
C THR A 320 -126.88 -136.44 -30.38
N TYR A 321 -125.69 -136.92 -30.76
CA TYR A 321 -125.52 -137.99 -31.75
C TYR A 321 -126.12 -139.30 -31.24
N ASP A 322 -125.82 -139.69 -30.00
CA ASP A 322 -126.40 -140.90 -29.39
C ASP A 322 -127.93 -140.79 -29.26
N ARG A 323 -128.45 -139.63 -28.84
CA ARG A 323 -129.90 -139.32 -28.84
C ARG A 323 -130.53 -139.51 -30.22
N GLU A 324 -129.85 -139.11 -31.31
CA GLU A 324 -130.40 -139.25 -32.66
C GLU A 324 -130.24 -140.66 -33.23
N ASN A 325 -129.18 -141.38 -32.85
CA ASN A 325 -129.02 -142.80 -33.10
C ASN A 325 -130.14 -143.60 -32.40
N TYR A 326 -130.41 -143.36 -31.12
CA TYR A 326 -131.53 -143.97 -30.39
C TYR A 326 -132.90 -143.56 -30.97
N LYS A 327 -133.07 -142.31 -31.43
CA LYS A 327 -134.29 -141.86 -32.13
C LYS A 327 -134.49 -142.60 -33.46
N ALA A 328 -133.42 -142.86 -34.21
CA ALA A 328 -133.47 -143.67 -35.43
C ALA A 328 -133.76 -145.15 -35.14
N GLN A 329 -133.21 -145.71 -34.07
CA GLN A 329 -133.51 -147.07 -33.62
C GLN A 329 -134.96 -147.21 -33.13
N LEU A 330 -135.50 -146.22 -32.41
CA LEU A 330 -136.92 -146.13 -32.05
C LEU A 330 -137.78 -146.09 -33.32
N SER A 331 -137.53 -145.16 -34.25
CA SER A 331 -138.25 -145.10 -35.52
C SER A 331 -138.21 -146.42 -36.31
N GLY A 332 -137.06 -147.12 -36.33
CA GLY A 332 -136.93 -148.44 -36.95
C GLY A 332 -137.67 -149.56 -36.21
N ASN A 333 -137.92 -149.42 -34.91
CA ASN A 333 -138.73 -150.34 -34.11
C ASN A 333 -140.21 -150.00 -34.17
N ASP A 334 -140.60 -148.73 -34.20
CA ASP A 334 -141.98 -148.28 -34.44
C ASP A 334 -142.46 -148.76 -35.82
N GLY A 335 -141.59 -148.72 -36.84
CA GLY A 335 -141.86 -149.31 -38.16
C GLY A 335 -142.05 -150.83 -38.12
N ARG A 336 -141.35 -151.56 -37.23
CA ARG A 336 -141.57 -153.00 -37.01
C ARG A 336 -142.87 -153.26 -36.24
N ILE A 337 -143.16 -152.47 -35.21
CA ILE A 337 -144.38 -152.56 -34.41
C ILE A 337 -145.59 -152.33 -35.32
N SER A 338 -145.60 -151.25 -36.12
CA SER A 338 -146.68 -150.98 -37.06
C SER A 338 -146.84 -152.05 -38.15
N ALA A 339 -145.74 -152.67 -38.60
CA ALA A 339 -145.80 -153.83 -39.49
C ALA A 339 -146.40 -155.09 -38.81
N LEU A 340 -146.11 -155.31 -37.53
CA LEU A 340 -146.68 -156.40 -36.72
C LEU A 340 -148.16 -156.14 -36.38
N GLU A 341 -148.54 -154.92 -36.02
CA GLU A 341 -149.94 -154.49 -35.83
C GLU A 341 -150.75 -154.64 -37.13
N SER A 342 -150.13 -154.35 -38.28
CA SER A 342 -150.71 -154.58 -39.60
C SER A 342 -150.86 -156.07 -39.93
N GLN A 343 -150.00 -156.95 -39.38
CA GLN A 343 -150.20 -158.40 -39.45
C GLN A 343 -151.28 -158.88 -38.48
N ILE A 344 -151.30 -158.40 -37.24
CA ILE A 344 -152.32 -158.72 -36.23
C ILE A 344 -153.71 -158.36 -36.75
N SER A 345 -153.92 -157.14 -37.25
CA SER A 345 -155.20 -156.71 -37.84
C SER A 345 -155.68 -157.63 -38.98
N ARG A 346 -154.75 -158.18 -39.79
CA ARG A 346 -155.06 -159.13 -40.87
C ARG A 346 -155.37 -160.54 -40.34
N ILE A 347 -154.66 -160.98 -39.30
CA ILE A 347 -154.88 -162.27 -38.63
C ILE A 347 -156.19 -162.26 -37.84
N GLU A 348 -156.56 -161.14 -37.21
CA GLU A 348 -157.83 -160.98 -36.48
C GLU A 348 -159.03 -160.91 -37.42
N ALA A 349 -158.91 -160.24 -38.58
CA ALA A 349 -159.92 -160.30 -39.63
C ALA A 349 -160.14 -161.74 -40.14
N ALA A 350 -159.05 -162.49 -40.40
CA ALA A 350 -159.12 -163.89 -40.82
C ALA A 350 -159.67 -164.83 -39.71
N LYS A 351 -159.32 -164.56 -38.45
CA LYS A 351 -159.79 -165.28 -37.26
C LYS A 351 -161.31 -165.17 -37.11
N ASN A 352 -161.87 -163.96 -37.14
CA ASN A 352 -163.31 -163.74 -36.96
C ASN A 352 -164.14 -164.51 -38.01
N ASP A 353 -163.68 -164.53 -39.26
CA ASP A 353 -164.37 -165.22 -40.36
C ASP A 353 -164.22 -166.76 -40.31
N CYS A 354 -163.29 -167.28 -39.51
CA CYS A 354 -163.10 -168.70 -39.25
C CYS A 354 -163.83 -169.19 -37.97
N GLU A 355 -163.81 -168.40 -36.89
CA GLU A 355 -164.43 -168.76 -35.61
C GLU A 355 -165.96 -168.95 -35.75
N PHE A 356 -166.63 -168.17 -36.60
CA PHE A 356 -168.06 -168.33 -36.89
C PHE A 356 -168.40 -169.68 -37.56
N LYS A 357 -167.46 -170.30 -38.27
CA LYS A 357 -167.63 -171.58 -38.98
C LYS A 357 -167.23 -172.79 -38.10
N LEU A 358 -166.41 -172.57 -37.07
CA LEU A 358 -165.93 -173.58 -36.12
C LEU A 358 -166.92 -173.92 -35.00
N SER A 359 -167.97 -173.10 -34.78
CA SER A 359 -168.96 -173.34 -33.71
C SER A 359 -170.08 -174.35 -34.09
N SER A 360 -170.25 -174.66 -35.38
CA SER A 360 -171.31 -175.57 -35.88
C SER A 360 -170.83 -176.92 -36.41
N LEU A 361 -169.52 -177.08 -36.65
CA LEU A 361 -168.91 -178.32 -37.14
C LEU A 361 -167.92 -178.78 -36.08
N TYR A 362 -168.34 -179.65 -35.16
CA TYR A 362 -168.19 -181.09 -35.34
C TYR A 362 -166.76 -181.41 -35.81
N SER A 363 -165.82 -181.49 -34.86
CA SER A 363 -165.39 -182.77 -34.30
C SER A 363 -164.61 -183.61 -35.33
N VAL A 364 -164.39 -184.90 -35.09
CA VAL A 364 -163.55 -185.76 -35.97
C VAL A 364 -162.18 -185.12 -36.27
N LEU A 365 -161.37 -184.85 -35.26
CA LEU A 365 -160.40 -185.81 -34.69
C LEU A 365 -158.95 -185.51 -35.16
N ARG A 366 -157.99 -185.95 -34.33
CA ARG A 366 -156.67 -186.49 -34.72
C ARG A 366 -155.63 -185.59 -35.44
N ARG A 367 -154.45 -185.55 -34.80
CA ARG A 367 -153.09 -185.47 -35.40
C ARG A 367 -152.78 -184.11 -36.06
N SER A 368 -151.69 -183.41 -35.72
CA SER A 368 -150.36 -183.83 -35.24
C SER A 368 -149.81 -182.79 -34.23
N LEU A 369 -149.04 -183.14 -33.18
CA LEU A 369 -147.56 -183.30 -33.16
C LEU A 369 -146.81 -182.16 -33.91
N GLY A 370 -145.80 -181.45 -33.35
CA GLY A 370 -145.25 -181.42 -31.99
C GLY A 370 -143.72 -181.20 -31.93
N LEU A 371 -143.21 -180.59 -30.85
CA LEU A 371 -141.79 -180.49 -30.40
C LEU A 371 -140.74 -179.66 -31.20
N ARG A 372 -139.69 -179.23 -30.46
CA ARG A 372 -138.25 -179.08 -30.87
C ARG A 372 -137.85 -177.85 -31.75
N SER A 373 -136.61 -177.30 -31.76
CA SER A 373 -135.26 -177.55 -31.13
C SER A 373 -134.49 -176.19 -30.92
N GLN A 374 -133.64 -175.92 -29.90
CA GLN A 374 -132.20 -176.23 -29.56
C GLN A 374 -131.04 -175.34 -30.10
N SER A 375 -129.98 -175.22 -29.26
CA SER A 375 -128.49 -175.15 -29.56
C SER A 375 -127.90 -173.91 -30.29
N GLN A 376 -126.61 -173.50 -30.16
CA GLN A 376 -125.40 -173.88 -29.36
C GLN A 376 -124.58 -172.57 -29.03
N SER A 377 -123.28 -172.42 -28.67
CA SER A 377 -121.99 -173.13 -28.47
C SER A 377 -121.12 -172.30 -27.45
N SER A 378 -119.96 -172.61 -26.82
CA SER A 378 -118.81 -173.54 -26.95
C SER A 378 -117.76 -173.16 -28.03
N THR A 379 -116.41 -173.16 -27.85
CA THR A 379 -115.44 -173.58 -26.77
C THR A 379 -114.39 -172.45 -26.50
N SER A 380 -113.11 -172.54 -26.04
CA SER A 380 -112.13 -173.59 -25.59
C SER A 380 -110.84 -172.99 -24.93
N SER A 381 -110.34 -173.61 -23.85
CA SER A 381 -108.94 -174.07 -23.54
C SER A 381 -107.64 -173.20 -23.50
N ASP A 382 -106.80 -173.54 -22.50
CA ASP A 382 -105.32 -173.72 -22.45
C ASP A 382 -104.30 -172.53 -22.41
N GLU A 383 -103.00 -172.88 -22.36
CA GLU A 383 -101.86 -172.19 -21.71
C GLU A 383 -101.15 -171.05 -22.49
N ASP A 384 -100.35 -170.26 -21.75
CA ASP A 384 -98.91 -169.93 -21.99
C ASP A 384 -98.48 -168.44 -21.79
N SER A 385 -97.29 -168.29 -21.19
CA SER A 385 -96.30 -167.18 -21.15
C SER A 385 -96.71 -165.68 -21.19
N PRO A 386 -96.38 -164.89 -20.14
CA PRO A 386 -96.48 -163.43 -20.13
C PRO A 386 -95.15 -162.68 -20.45
N GLU A 387 -95.01 -162.16 -21.67
CA GLU A 387 -93.93 -161.24 -22.11
C GLU A 387 -94.50 -160.22 -23.14
N ARG A 388 -93.96 -159.01 -23.39
CA ARG A 388 -92.90 -158.20 -22.72
C ARG A 388 -93.05 -156.71 -23.13
N ASN A 389 -92.77 -155.80 -22.19
CA ASN A 389 -91.84 -154.65 -22.27
C ASN A 389 -91.67 -153.77 -23.55
N LYS A 390 -91.30 -152.48 -23.45
CA LYS A 390 -90.43 -151.85 -22.44
C LYS A 390 -90.94 -150.54 -21.85
N SER A 391 -91.11 -150.53 -20.53
CA SER A 391 -90.49 -149.47 -19.68
C SER A 391 -89.01 -149.89 -19.45
N SER A 392 -88.07 -149.17 -18.86
CA SER A 392 -87.78 -147.77 -18.51
C SER A 392 -86.43 -147.84 -17.74
N TYR A 393 -85.77 -146.70 -17.51
CA TYR A 393 -84.88 -146.42 -16.36
C TYR A 393 -83.78 -147.42 -15.86
N ARG A 394 -82.52 -146.91 -15.84
CA ARG A 394 -81.66 -146.70 -14.62
C ARG A 394 -80.28 -147.45 -14.47
N GLU A 395 -79.27 -146.65 -14.10
CA GLU A 395 -78.00 -146.85 -13.34
C GLU A 395 -76.85 -147.84 -13.69
N ARG A 396 -75.63 -147.25 -13.65
CA ARG A 396 -74.34 -147.66 -13.01
C ARG A 396 -73.59 -148.99 -13.36
N ALA A 397 -72.44 -148.79 -14.03
CA ALA A 397 -71.06 -148.89 -13.49
C ALA A 397 -70.23 -150.21 -13.42
N ARG A 398 -68.97 -150.09 -13.92
CA ARG A 398 -67.67 -150.67 -13.47
C ARG A 398 -67.19 -152.11 -13.85
N SER A 399 -66.14 -152.13 -14.69
CA SER A 399 -64.82 -152.84 -14.59
C SER A 399 -64.67 -154.37 -14.47
N ASP A 400 -63.97 -155.05 -15.40
CA ASP A 400 -62.50 -155.37 -15.42
C ASP A 400 -62.10 -156.70 -16.13
N SER A 401 -60.82 -156.82 -16.54
CA SER A 401 -59.92 -157.98 -16.80
C SER A 401 -60.25 -159.24 -17.68
N GLU A 402 -59.40 -159.44 -18.72
CA GLU A 402 -58.64 -160.67 -19.17
C GLU A 402 -59.25 -161.97 -19.82
N ASN A 403 -58.55 -162.45 -20.89
CA ASN A 403 -58.12 -163.84 -21.28
C ASN A 403 -59.15 -165.02 -21.45
N SER A 404 -58.95 -166.11 -22.24
CA SER A 404 -58.05 -166.49 -23.36
C SER A 404 -58.45 -167.86 -24.03
N ASP A 405 -58.11 -168.05 -25.32
CA ASP A 405 -57.73 -169.30 -26.07
C ASP A 405 -58.65 -170.54 -26.37
N ASP A 406 -58.40 -171.09 -27.59
CA ASP A 406 -58.25 -172.51 -28.05
C ASP A 406 -59.36 -173.50 -28.55
N ILE A 407 -59.11 -174.00 -29.80
CA ILE A 407 -59.14 -175.39 -30.36
C ILE A 407 -60.47 -176.20 -30.58
N ASP A 408 -60.67 -177.03 -31.64
CA ASP A 408 -60.26 -177.03 -33.07
C ASP A 408 -61.23 -177.86 -34.01
N PRO A 409 -61.09 -179.18 -34.34
CA PRO A 409 -61.35 -179.61 -35.74
C PRO A 409 -62.35 -180.77 -36.01
N GLY A 410 -62.82 -180.83 -37.28
CA GLY A 410 -62.42 -181.99 -38.11
C GLY A 410 -63.50 -182.86 -38.79
N ALA A 411 -63.90 -182.51 -40.03
CA ALA A 411 -64.44 -183.48 -41.01
C ALA A 411 -64.17 -183.03 -42.47
N VAL A 412 -63.76 -183.97 -43.34
CA VAL A 412 -63.66 -183.86 -44.83
C VAL A 412 -63.00 -182.57 -45.35
N LYS A 413 -61.70 -182.46 -45.60
CA LYS A 413 -60.66 -183.45 -45.95
C LYS A 413 -60.92 -184.26 -47.23
N ALA A 414 -60.99 -183.58 -48.39
CA ALA A 414 -60.72 -184.19 -49.72
C ALA A 414 -60.33 -183.15 -50.79
N SER A 415 -61.11 -182.07 -50.96
CA SER A 415 -61.06 -181.18 -52.12
C SER A 415 -59.95 -180.11 -52.12
N LEU A 416 -58.98 -180.19 -51.21
CA LEU A 416 -58.21 -179.02 -50.74
C LEU A 416 -56.90 -178.72 -51.52
N SER A 417 -56.36 -179.70 -52.25
CA SER A 417 -54.93 -179.68 -52.61
C SER A 417 -54.52 -178.78 -53.79
N GLN A 418 -55.44 -178.42 -54.70
CA GLN A 418 -55.06 -177.71 -55.94
C GLN A 418 -55.10 -176.17 -55.82
N LEU A 419 -55.95 -175.62 -54.92
CA LEU A 419 -56.23 -174.18 -54.87
C LEU A 419 -55.33 -173.42 -53.89
N LEU A 420 -54.82 -174.08 -52.84
CA LEU A 420 -53.95 -173.47 -51.82
C LEU A 420 -52.58 -173.03 -52.32
N LYS A 421 -52.09 -173.57 -53.45
CA LYS A 421 -50.72 -173.29 -53.93
C LYS A 421 -50.56 -171.85 -54.42
N ASN A 422 -51.58 -171.28 -55.05
CA ASN A 422 -51.52 -169.94 -55.64
C ASN A 422 -51.68 -168.82 -54.59
N LEU A 423 -52.28 -169.12 -53.43
CA LEU A 423 -52.54 -168.14 -52.37
C LEU A 423 -51.24 -167.74 -51.63
N LYS A 424 -50.49 -168.73 -51.14
CA LYS A 424 -49.25 -168.51 -50.36
C LYS A 424 -48.18 -167.70 -51.08
N GLU A 425 -48.08 -167.83 -52.41
CA GLU A 425 -47.10 -167.09 -53.21
C GLU A 425 -47.50 -165.62 -53.47
N THR A 426 -48.77 -165.27 -53.26
CA THR A 426 -49.22 -163.87 -53.22
C THR A 426 -49.04 -163.24 -51.83
N GLU A 427 -49.26 -164.01 -50.76
CA GLU A 427 -49.05 -163.56 -49.37
C GLU A 427 -47.59 -163.20 -49.10
N ARG A 428 -46.62 -164.04 -49.49
CA ARG A 428 -45.19 -163.76 -49.27
C ARG A 428 -44.71 -162.45 -49.92
N LYS A 429 -45.28 -162.09 -51.08
CA LYS A 429 -44.97 -160.83 -51.80
C LYS A 429 -45.66 -159.61 -51.16
N LYS A 430 -46.80 -159.81 -50.50
CA LYS A 430 -47.48 -158.79 -49.68
C LYS A 430 -46.66 -158.46 -48.42
N GLU A 431 -46.06 -159.45 -47.77
CA GLU A 431 -45.21 -159.26 -46.58
C GLU A 431 -43.88 -158.56 -46.91
N GLU A 432 -43.20 -158.96 -48.00
CA GLU A 432 -41.96 -158.30 -48.45
C GLU A 432 -42.18 -156.87 -48.96
N SER A 433 -43.41 -156.51 -49.37
CA SER A 433 -43.77 -155.13 -49.71
C SER A 433 -44.20 -154.33 -48.47
N LEU A 434 -44.95 -154.92 -47.53
CA LEU A 434 -45.26 -154.29 -46.24
C LEU A 434 -44.00 -153.92 -45.45
N THR A 435 -43.05 -154.83 -45.29
CA THR A 435 -41.77 -154.54 -44.59
C THR A 435 -40.94 -153.45 -45.27
N LYS A 436 -41.00 -153.33 -46.61
CA LYS A 436 -40.41 -152.20 -47.34
C LYS A 436 -41.16 -150.89 -47.11
N VAL A 437 -42.50 -150.92 -47.09
CA VAL A 437 -43.32 -149.75 -46.75
C VAL A 437 -43.04 -149.28 -45.34
N GLU A 438 -42.96 -150.17 -44.35
CA GLU A 438 -42.60 -149.78 -42.97
C GLU A 438 -41.18 -149.22 -42.87
N ASN A 439 -40.19 -149.82 -43.55
CA ASN A 439 -38.82 -149.32 -43.56
C ASN A 439 -38.75 -147.92 -44.20
N LEU A 440 -39.53 -147.68 -45.26
CA LEU A 440 -39.67 -146.37 -45.88
C LEU A 440 -40.42 -145.39 -44.96
N GLN A 441 -41.50 -145.79 -44.30
CA GLN A 441 -42.21 -144.96 -43.30
C GLN A 441 -41.31 -144.60 -42.12
N ARG A 442 -40.50 -145.54 -41.61
CA ARG A 442 -39.48 -145.30 -40.58
C ARG A 442 -38.27 -144.50 -41.09
N SER A 443 -38.14 -144.28 -42.41
CA SER A 443 -37.18 -143.35 -43.00
C SER A 443 -37.78 -141.96 -43.25
N VAL A 444 -39.02 -141.91 -43.76
CA VAL A 444 -39.81 -140.68 -43.93
C VAL A 444 -40.00 -140.02 -42.58
N LYS A 445 -40.45 -140.75 -41.55
CA LYS A 445 -40.62 -140.18 -40.20
C LYS A 445 -39.31 -139.61 -39.63
N ARG A 446 -38.17 -140.28 -39.83
CA ARG A 446 -36.87 -139.72 -39.42
C ARG A 446 -36.52 -138.44 -40.18
N LEU A 447 -36.79 -138.37 -41.48
CA LEU A 447 -36.60 -137.15 -42.27
C LEU A 447 -37.61 -136.05 -41.89
N GLU A 448 -38.81 -136.40 -41.44
CA GLU A 448 -39.82 -135.47 -40.90
C GLU A 448 -39.42 -134.94 -39.52
N ASP A 449 -38.91 -135.81 -38.63
CA ASP A 449 -38.38 -135.45 -37.32
C ASP A 449 -37.08 -134.59 -37.46
N GLU A 450 -36.18 -134.95 -38.37
CA GLU A 450 -34.98 -134.17 -38.73
C GLU A 450 -35.36 -132.82 -39.34
N LYS A 451 -36.33 -132.79 -40.28
CA LYS A 451 -36.86 -131.55 -40.85
C LYS A 451 -37.50 -130.68 -39.77
N ALA A 452 -38.33 -131.23 -38.88
CA ALA A 452 -38.94 -130.48 -37.78
C ALA A 452 -37.87 -129.92 -36.82
N GLY A 453 -36.77 -130.64 -36.61
CA GLY A 453 -35.59 -130.16 -35.88
C GLY A 453 -34.83 -129.04 -36.60
N LEU A 454 -34.72 -129.08 -37.94
CA LEU A 454 -34.13 -128.01 -38.75
C LEU A 454 -35.04 -126.78 -38.84
N ASP A 455 -36.34 -126.97 -39.06
CA ASP A 455 -37.36 -125.91 -39.03
C ASP A 455 -37.48 -125.30 -37.62
N GLY A 456 -37.18 -126.06 -36.57
CA GLY A 456 -37.00 -125.58 -35.20
C GLY A 456 -35.76 -124.67 -35.09
N LYS A 457 -34.58 -125.18 -35.45
CA LYS A 457 -33.33 -124.38 -35.45
C LYS A 457 -33.44 -123.11 -36.30
N LEU A 458 -34.11 -123.16 -37.45
CA LEU A 458 -34.30 -122.02 -38.34
C LEU A 458 -35.25 -120.97 -37.74
N ARG A 459 -36.28 -121.38 -36.98
CA ARG A 459 -37.12 -120.47 -36.19
C ARG A 459 -36.32 -119.84 -35.05
N ASN A 460 -35.60 -120.64 -34.26
CA ASN A 460 -34.72 -120.12 -33.20
C ASN A 460 -33.71 -119.09 -33.75
N MET A 461 -33.06 -119.38 -34.89
CA MET A 461 -32.15 -118.43 -35.55
C MET A 461 -32.87 -117.17 -36.08
N HIS A 462 -34.13 -117.25 -36.50
CA HIS A 462 -34.91 -116.05 -36.85
C HIS A 462 -35.29 -115.24 -35.60
N GLU A 463 -35.63 -115.90 -34.49
CA GLU A 463 -35.91 -115.24 -33.22
C GLU A 463 -34.64 -114.57 -32.66
N GLU A 464 -33.48 -115.24 -32.69
CA GLU A 464 -32.17 -114.67 -32.35
C GLU A 464 -31.80 -113.49 -33.26
N MET A 465 -31.98 -113.62 -34.59
CA MET A 465 -31.70 -112.53 -35.55
C MET A 465 -32.65 -111.33 -35.38
N ASN A 466 -33.90 -111.56 -34.99
CA ASN A 466 -34.84 -110.48 -34.66
C ASN A 466 -34.46 -109.84 -33.33
N GLN A 467 -34.16 -110.61 -32.28
CA GLN A 467 -33.68 -110.10 -30.99
C GLN A 467 -32.39 -109.27 -31.16
N LEU A 468 -31.45 -109.69 -32.01
CA LEU A 468 -30.24 -108.92 -32.32
C LEU A 468 -30.53 -107.66 -33.13
N ARG A 469 -31.55 -107.68 -34.02
CA ARG A 469 -32.02 -106.48 -34.74
C ARG A 469 -32.68 -105.48 -33.79
N ASP A 470 -33.50 -105.95 -32.87
CA ASP A 470 -34.18 -105.12 -31.88
C ASP A 470 -33.19 -104.55 -30.86
N GLN A 471 -32.21 -105.36 -30.42
CA GLN A 471 -31.08 -104.88 -29.61
C GLN A 471 -30.23 -103.84 -30.37
N LYS A 472 -29.97 -104.03 -31.66
CA LYS A 472 -29.30 -103.02 -32.50
C LYS A 472 -30.12 -101.73 -32.56
N GLY A 473 -31.43 -101.81 -32.81
CA GLY A 473 -32.33 -100.66 -32.80
C GLY A 473 -32.33 -99.91 -31.47
N LEU A 474 -32.39 -100.64 -30.34
CA LEU A 474 -32.27 -100.07 -29.00
C LEU A 474 -30.89 -99.43 -28.72
N ILE A 475 -29.81 -99.94 -29.33
CA ILE A 475 -28.47 -99.34 -29.25
C ILE A 475 -28.39 -98.08 -30.12
N GLU A 476 -28.97 -98.08 -31.32
CA GLU A 476 -29.03 -96.90 -32.20
C GLU A 476 -29.93 -95.80 -31.61
N GLU A 477 -31.07 -96.15 -31.01
CA GLU A 477 -31.87 -95.19 -30.23
C GLU A 477 -31.10 -94.64 -29.02
N ARG A 478 -30.34 -95.48 -28.31
CA ARG A 478 -29.51 -95.03 -27.18
C ARG A 478 -28.39 -94.12 -27.64
N LEU A 479 -27.75 -94.43 -28.76
CA LEU A 479 -26.71 -93.59 -29.38
C LEU A 479 -27.29 -92.22 -29.74
N ASN A 480 -28.39 -92.18 -30.50
CA ASN A 480 -29.08 -90.94 -30.88
C ASN A 480 -29.51 -90.12 -29.64
N ARG A 481 -29.97 -90.78 -28.56
CA ARG A 481 -30.28 -90.13 -27.27
C ARG A 481 -29.03 -89.57 -26.57
N THR A 482 -27.89 -90.25 -26.63
CA THR A 482 -26.63 -89.73 -26.08
C THR A 482 -26.00 -88.64 -26.93
N GLU A 483 -26.12 -88.70 -28.25
CA GLU A 483 -25.65 -87.66 -29.17
C GLU A 483 -26.47 -86.37 -29.02
N THR A 484 -27.80 -86.48 -28.98
CA THR A 484 -28.67 -85.31 -28.72
C THR A 484 -28.51 -84.75 -27.30
N ALA A 485 -28.25 -85.59 -26.29
CA ALA A 485 -27.89 -85.11 -24.96
C ALA A 485 -26.52 -84.41 -24.94
N LEU A 486 -25.54 -84.90 -25.71
CA LEU A 486 -24.22 -84.29 -25.84
C LEU A 486 -24.30 -82.93 -26.56
N THR A 487 -25.03 -82.81 -27.67
CA THR A 487 -25.19 -81.52 -28.37
C THR A 487 -25.88 -80.47 -27.49
N LEU A 488 -26.90 -80.87 -26.72
CA LEU A 488 -27.54 -79.97 -25.74
C LEU A 488 -26.58 -79.57 -24.61
N GLN A 489 -25.70 -80.47 -24.18
CA GLN A 489 -24.66 -80.16 -23.19
C GLN A 489 -23.59 -79.23 -23.77
N GLU A 490 -23.19 -79.40 -25.04
CA GLU A 490 -22.26 -78.51 -25.74
C GLU A 490 -22.87 -77.11 -25.96
N GLU A 491 -24.14 -77.01 -26.32
CA GLU A 491 -24.86 -75.73 -26.46
C GLU A 491 -24.91 -74.98 -25.11
N GLU A 492 -25.23 -75.67 -24.01
CA GLU A 492 -25.26 -75.08 -22.68
C GLU A 492 -23.85 -74.71 -22.18
N ILE A 493 -22.82 -75.51 -22.49
CA ILE A 493 -21.41 -75.13 -22.24
C ILE A 493 -21.07 -73.85 -23.00
N GLN A 494 -21.33 -73.76 -24.30
CA GLN A 494 -21.07 -72.55 -25.08
C GLN A 494 -21.85 -71.34 -24.56
N LYS A 495 -23.09 -71.54 -24.06
CA LYS A 495 -23.88 -70.49 -23.41
C LYS A 495 -23.22 -70.01 -22.12
N VAL A 496 -22.81 -70.93 -21.23
CA VAL A 496 -22.06 -70.61 -20.01
C VAL A 496 -20.71 -69.95 -20.33
N GLU A 497 -20.04 -70.30 -21.43
CA GLU A 497 -18.81 -69.61 -21.86
C GLU A 497 -19.08 -68.18 -22.36
N ARG A 498 -20.14 -67.95 -23.14
CA ARG A 498 -20.58 -66.59 -23.53
C ARG A 498 -20.91 -65.74 -22.31
N GLU A 499 -21.63 -66.31 -21.34
CA GLU A 499 -21.97 -65.67 -20.06
C GLU A 499 -20.70 -65.38 -19.24
N ARG A 500 -19.74 -66.32 -19.15
CA ARG A 500 -18.42 -66.13 -18.52
C ARG A 500 -17.64 -64.99 -19.18
N HIS A 501 -17.61 -64.90 -20.51
CA HIS A 501 -16.92 -63.81 -21.20
C HIS A 501 -17.59 -62.46 -20.93
N ALA A 502 -18.92 -62.37 -21.02
CA ALA A 502 -19.65 -61.14 -20.70
C ALA A 502 -19.54 -60.73 -19.21
N LEU A 503 -19.36 -61.69 -18.29
CA LEU A 503 -19.04 -61.43 -16.89
C LEU A 503 -17.59 -60.95 -16.69
N THR A 504 -16.63 -61.49 -17.43
CA THR A 504 -15.23 -61.04 -17.41
C THR A 504 -15.09 -59.60 -17.94
N GLU A 505 -15.79 -59.25 -19.02
CA GLU A 505 -15.82 -57.86 -19.54
C GLU A 505 -16.44 -56.89 -18.54
N LYS A 506 -17.54 -57.27 -17.88
CA LYS A 506 -18.14 -56.49 -16.79
C LYS A 506 -17.21 -56.36 -15.59
N LEU A 507 -16.48 -57.42 -15.23
CA LEU A 507 -15.49 -57.39 -14.16
C LEU A 507 -14.34 -56.42 -14.49
N GLN A 508 -13.78 -56.47 -15.70
CA GLN A 508 -12.75 -55.53 -16.15
C GLN A 508 -13.26 -54.07 -16.19
N MET A 509 -14.53 -53.84 -16.55
CA MET A 509 -15.15 -52.52 -16.48
C MET A 509 -15.31 -52.02 -15.03
N VAL A 510 -15.69 -52.91 -14.11
CA VAL A 510 -15.79 -52.60 -12.67
C VAL A 510 -14.41 -52.36 -12.07
N GLU A 511 -13.39 -53.16 -12.42
CA GLU A 511 -12.00 -52.92 -12.02
C GLU A 511 -11.46 -51.60 -12.57
N GLY A 512 -11.76 -51.25 -13.83
CA GLY A 512 -11.39 -49.97 -14.42
C GLY A 512 -12.02 -48.77 -13.69
N THR A 513 -13.32 -48.85 -13.39
CA THR A 513 -14.03 -47.79 -12.64
C THR A 513 -13.62 -47.73 -11.16
N LEU A 514 -13.28 -48.87 -10.54
CA LEU A 514 -12.69 -48.93 -9.19
C LEU A 514 -11.30 -48.28 -9.17
N ASN A 515 -10.42 -48.63 -10.09
CA ASN A 515 -9.08 -48.03 -10.20
C ASN A 515 -9.13 -46.52 -10.44
N PHE A 516 -10.07 -46.05 -11.28
CA PHE A 516 -10.32 -44.62 -11.47
C PHE A 516 -10.81 -43.95 -10.16
N SER A 517 -11.78 -44.56 -9.49
CA SER A 517 -12.34 -44.05 -8.22
C SER A 517 -11.29 -44.05 -7.10
N GLU A 518 -10.40 -45.04 -7.05
CA GLU A 518 -9.27 -45.07 -6.13
C GLU A 518 -8.23 -43.99 -6.42
N SER A 519 -7.97 -43.69 -7.70
CA SER A 519 -7.06 -42.62 -8.11
C SER A 519 -7.61 -41.26 -7.71
N ASP A 520 -8.88 -40.99 -8.01
CA ASP A 520 -9.57 -39.76 -7.59
C ASP A 520 -9.61 -39.65 -6.05
N ARG A 521 -9.93 -40.74 -5.34
CA ARG A 521 -9.89 -40.77 -3.86
C ARG A 521 -8.49 -40.46 -3.30
N LYS A 522 -7.42 -40.92 -3.94
CA LYS A 522 -6.01 -40.61 -3.54
C LYS A 522 -5.71 -39.12 -3.78
N GLN A 523 -6.14 -38.55 -4.91
CA GLN A 523 -5.99 -37.11 -5.19
C GLN A 523 -6.81 -36.25 -4.23
N GLN A 524 -8.02 -36.69 -3.84
CA GLN A 524 -8.81 -36.05 -2.79
C GLN A 524 -8.13 -36.14 -1.41
N ASP A 525 -7.60 -37.30 -1.01
CA ASP A 525 -6.82 -37.46 0.23
C ASP A 525 -5.60 -36.53 0.28
N GLU A 526 -4.89 -36.37 -0.84
CA GLU A 526 -3.73 -35.47 -0.96
C GLU A 526 -4.15 -34.00 -0.85
N LYS A 527 -5.17 -33.57 -1.59
CA LYS A 527 -5.74 -32.22 -1.50
C LYS A 527 -6.28 -31.90 -0.10
N ILE A 528 -6.84 -32.90 0.61
CA ILE A 528 -7.25 -32.74 2.01
C ILE A 528 -6.03 -32.52 2.92
N LYS A 529 -4.89 -33.21 2.70
CA LYS A 529 -3.65 -32.96 3.45
C LYS A 529 -3.11 -31.55 3.19
N GLU A 530 -3.08 -31.09 1.94
CA GLU A 530 -2.67 -29.72 1.58
C GLU A 530 -3.55 -28.66 2.27
N LEU A 531 -4.87 -28.86 2.28
CA LEU A 531 -5.82 -28.00 2.98
C LEU A 531 -5.66 -28.05 4.51
N GLN A 532 -5.29 -29.20 5.08
CA GLN A 532 -4.96 -29.30 6.51
C GLN A 532 -3.63 -28.62 6.86
N GLU A 533 -2.61 -28.69 6.00
CA GLU A 533 -1.33 -27.99 6.23
C GLU A 533 -1.46 -26.48 6.07
N THR A 534 -2.13 -26.01 5.02
CA THR A 534 -2.42 -24.57 4.84
C THR A 534 -3.30 -24.03 5.97
N GLY A 535 -4.30 -24.80 6.42
CA GLY A 535 -5.09 -24.47 7.61
C GLY A 535 -4.28 -24.41 8.91
N LYS A 536 -3.24 -25.24 9.07
CA LYS A 536 -2.27 -25.12 10.18
C LYS A 536 -1.44 -23.84 10.05
N ARG A 537 -0.80 -23.61 8.90
CA ARG A 537 0.00 -22.40 8.62
C ARG A 537 -0.78 -21.11 8.93
N GLN A 538 -2.03 -21.02 8.43
CA GLN A 538 -2.93 -19.90 8.69
C GLN A 538 -3.34 -19.76 10.16
N LYS A 539 -3.49 -20.88 10.90
CA LYS A 539 -3.79 -20.84 12.34
C LYS A 539 -2.60 -20.31 13.14
N ASP A 540 -1.39 -20.75 12.79
CA ASP A 540 -0.16 -20.37 13.49
C ASP A 540 0.19 -18.89 13.18
N GLU A 541 0.03 -18.45 11.93
CA GLU A 541 0.11 -17.05 11.52
C GLU A 541 -0.92 -16.16 12.25
N LYS A 542 -2.18 -16.60 12.30
CA LYS A 542 -3.25 -15.92 13.06
C LYS A 542 -2.95 -15.84 14.57
N GLN A 543 -2.21 -16.80 15.13
CA GLN A 543 -1.76 -16.76 16.51
C GLN A 543 -0.59 -15.77 16.68
N ALA A 544 0.37 -15.73 15.76
CA ALA A 544 1.44 -14.74 15.76
C ALA A 544 0.91 -13.29 15.62
N LEU A 545 -0.02 -13.05 14.68
CA LEU A 545 -0.68 -11.75 14.49
C LEU A 545 -1.48 -11.31 15.72
N ARG A 546 -2.09 -12.25 16.47
CA ARG A 546 -2.74 -11.94 17.76
C ARG A 546 -1.74 -11.49 18.82
N ILE A 547 -0.63 -12.21 18.97
CA ILE A 547 0.43 -11.84 19.93
C ILE A 547 1.04 -10.46 19.58
N GLN A 548 1.23 -10.18 18.29
CA GLN A 548 1.65 -8.85 17.82
C GLN A 548 0.61 -7.76 18.14
N LEU A 549 -0.67 -8.01 17.91
CA LEU A 549 -1.75 -7.06 18.21
C LEU A 549 -1.89 -6.81 19.72
N GLU A 550 -1.78 -7.85 20.55
CA GLU A 550 -1.75 -7.75 22.02
C GLU A 550 -0.54 -6.94 22.49
N THR A 551 0.64 -7.14 21.89
CA THR A 551 1.86 -6.37 22.18
C THR A 551 1.68 -4.90 21.80
N LEU A 552 1.21 -4.59 20.58
CA LEU A 552 0.95 -3.22 20.13
C LEU A 552 -0.14 -2.53 20.95
N SER A 553 -1.14 -3.27 21.47
CA SER A 553 -2.14 -2.75 22.40
C SER A 553 -1.55 -2.41 23.77
N ALA A 554 -0.63 -3.24 24.29
CA ALA A 554 0.12 -2.93 25.50
C ALA A 554 1.03 -1.70 25.33
N GLU A 555 1.66 -1.53 24.16
CA GLU A 555 2.43 -0.32 23.84
C GLU A 555 1.55 0.92 23.66
N MET A 556 0.38 0.79 23.04
CA MET A 556 -0.61 1.86 22.91
C MET A 556 -1.06 2.36 24.30
N THR A 557 -1.47 1.47 25.20
CA THR A 557 -1.90 1.84 26.56
C THR A 557 -0.75 2.44 27.39
N LYS A 558 0.48 1.93 27.25
CA LYS A 558 1.69 2.54 27.83
C LYS A 558 1.94 3.96 27.31
N ASN A 559 1.75 4.20 26.02
CA ASN A 559 1.89 5.53 25.41
C ASN A 559 0.75 6.49 25.79
N GLU A 560 -0.49 6.01 25.95
CA GLU A 560 -1.58 6.80 26.52
C GLU A 560 -1.29 7.24 27.96
N LEU A 561 -0.77 6.35 28.80
CA LEU A 561 -0.38 6.67 30.17
C LEU A 561 0.76 7.71 30.19
N ARG A 562 1.72 7.60 29.28
CA ARG A 562 2.77 8.61 29.09
C ARG A 562 2.18 9.97 28.65
N LEU A 563 1.25 9.99 27.71
CA LEU A 563 0.55 11.22 27.28
C LEU A 563 -0.22 11.86 28.44
N LYS A 564 -0.97 11.07 29.21
CA LYS A 564 -1.70 11.52 30.41
C LYS A 564 -0.75 12.08 31.49
N ALA A 565 0.44 11.50 31.65
CA ALA A 565 1.47 12.02 32.55
C ALA A 565 2.05 13.36 32.05
N MET A 566 2.40 13.47 30.76
CA MET A 566 2.93 14.70 30.15
C MET A 566 1.91 15.85 30.17
N ASP A 567 0.62 15.58 29.94
CA ASP A 567 -0.46 16.57 30.09
C ASP A 567 -0.64 16.99 31.55
N GLY A 568 -0.52 16.07 32.50
CA GLY A 568 -0.48 16.37 33.93
C GLY A 568 0.70 17.27 34.31
N GLU A 569 1.88 17.08 33.71
CA GLU A 569 3.05 17.93 33.90
C GLU A 569 2.88 19.30 33.23
N LEU A 570 2.37 19.36 31.99
CA LEU A 570 2.04 20.61 31.30
C LEU A 570 1.05 21.45 32.11
N LYS A 571 0.06 20.82 32.75
CA LYS A 571 -0.90 21.49 33.65
C LYS A 571 -0.25 22.02 34.93
N ARG A 572 0.80 21.37 35.45
CA ARG A 572 1.63 21.90 36.55
C ARG A 572 2.46 23.10 36.10
N GLN A 573 3.17 22.97 34.98
CA GLN A 573 4.01 24.04 34.41
C GLN A 573 3.18 25.30 34.09
N LYS A 574 1.98 25.15 33.49
CA LYS A 574 1.06 26.27 33.27
C LYS A 574 0.61 26.97 34.55
N ARG A 575 0.46 26.24 35.66
CA ARG A 575 0.13 26.84 36.96
C ARG A 575 1.31 27.63 37.52
N VAL A 576 2.51 27.05 37.51
CA VAL A 576 3.75 27.74 37.95
C VAL A 576 4.01 28.99 37.11
N LEU A 577 3.75 28.94 35.80
CA LEU A 577 3.85 30.10 34.92
C LEU A 577 2.83 31.19 35.31
N GLY A 578 1.57 30.85 35.53
CA GLY A 578 0.56 31.81 36.00
C GLY A 578 0.87 32.40 37.40
N GLU A 579 1.39 31.59 38.32
CA GLU A 579 1.91 32.06 39.61
C GLU A 579 3.04 33.10 39.39
N LYS A 580 3.99 32.83 38.48
CA LYS A 580 5.06 33.77 38.11
C LYS A 580 4.58 35.01 37.37
N GLU A 581 3.53 34.93 36.57
CA GLU A 581 2.87 36.10 35.97
C GLU A 581 2.24 36.99 37.03
N THR A 582 1.54 36.42 38.02
CA THR A 582 1.00 37.22 39.15
C THR A 582 2.11 37.85 40.00
N GLU A 583 3.22 37.15 40.24
CA GLU A 583 4.40 37.72 40.91
C GLU A 583 5.02 38.87 40.10
N ASN A 584 5.14 38.72 38.77
CA ASN A 584 5.65 39.76 37.88
C ASN A 584 4.73 41.00 37.88
N ASN A 585 3.41 40.81 37.85
CA ASN A 585 2.44 41.90 37.94
C ASN A 585 2.52 42.62 39.29
N ASN A 586 2.58 41.90 40.41
CA ASN A 586 2.77 42.48 41.75
C ASN A 586 4.11 43.26 41.87
N LEU A 587 5.16 42.82 41.19
CA LEU A 587 6.44 43.54 41.12
C LEU A 587 6.36 44.79 40.23
N ARG A 588 5.67 44.72 39.08
CA ARG A 588 5.39 45.88 38.21
C ARG A 588 4.60 46.94 38.95
N GLU A 589 3.53 46.56 39.66
CA GLU A 589 2.75 47.49 40.48
C GLU A 589 3.62 48.18 41.54
N LYS A 590 4.45 47.42 42.28
CA LYS A 590 5.42 47.98 43.23
C LYS A 590 6.40 48.95 42.56
N ILE A 591 6.92 48.63 41.38
CA ILE A 591 7.81 49.53 40.62
C ILE A 591 7.06 50.82 40.25
N THR A 592 5.83 50.74 39.72
CA THR A 592 5.06 51.96 39.39
C THR A 592 4.70 52.80 40.62
N GLY A 593 4.47 52.16 41.77
CA GLY A 593 4.28 52.84 43.05
C GLY A 593 5.55 53.58 43.49
N LEU A 594 6.70 52.91 43.45
CA LEU A 594 8.00 53.51 43.77
C LEU A 594 8.34 54.67 42.82
N SER A 595 8.10 54.53 41.52
CA SER A 595 8.30 55.61 40.55
C SER A 595 7.42 56.83 40.84
N ARG A 596 6.15 56.64 41.25
CA ARG A 596 5.30 57.78 41.70
C ARG A 596 5.91 58.47 42.92
N THR A 597 6.28 57.71 43.96
CA THR A 597 6.91 58.30 45.15
C THR A 597 8.25 58.96 44.86
N ASN A 598 9.02 58.46 43.88
CA ASN A 598 10.26 59.09 43.44
C ASN A 598 9.99 60.44 42.75
N ASN A 599 9.02 60.50 41.83
CA ASN A 599 8.63 61.75 41.16
C ASN A 599 8.05 62.76 42.17
N GLU A 600 7.31 62.31 43.18
CA GLU A 600 6.85 63.13 44.31
C GLU A 600 8.03 63.67 45.13
N LEU A 601 9.05 62.85 45.41
CA LEU A 601 10.27 63.30 46.09
C LEU A 601 11.09 64.28 45.23
N GLU A 602 11.21 64.05 43.92
CA GLU A 602 11.90 64.95 42.99
C GLU A 602 11.20 66.32 42.87
N THR A 603 9.87 66.34 42.79
CA THR A 603 9.11 67.61 42.82
C THR A 603 9.25 68.32 44.16
N ASN A 604 9.29 67.60 45.29
CA ASN A 604 9.59 68.17 46.60
C ASN A 604 11.03 68.72 46.69
N VAL A 605 12.04 68.03 46.15
CA VAL A 605 13.43 68.51 46.07
C VAL A 605 13.52 69.77 45.18
N SER A 606 12.79 69.82 44.07
CA SER A 606 12.69 71.00 43.21
C SER A 606 12.06 72.19 43.97
N ASN A 607 10.93 71.97 44.66
CA ASN A 607 10.27 72.98 45.49
C ASN A 607 11.18 73.50 46.62
N LEU A 608 11.91 72.61 47.29
CA LEU A 608 12.90 72.98 48.31
C LEU A 608 14.08 73.74 47.71
N THR A 609 14.55 73.38 46.51
CA THR A 609 15.60 74.11 45.79
C THR A 609 15.15 75.53 45.45
N MET A 610 13.91 75.71 44.97
CA MET A 610 13.32 77.04 44.76
C MET A 610 13.16 77.83 46.06
N ALA A 611 12.86 77.17 47.19
CA ALA A 611 12.81 77.80 48.50
C ALA A 611 14.20 78.26 48.97
N VAL A 612 15.24 77.44 48.80
CA VAL A 612 16.64 77.80 49.08
C VAL A 612 17.10 78.96 48.19
N GLN A 613 16.77 78.97 46.90
CA GLN A 613 17.07 80.11 46.02
C GLN A 613 16.39 81.41 46.48
N LYS A 614 15.13 81.34 46.93
CA LYS A 614 14.42 82.50 47.51
C LYS A 614 15.06 82.96 48.82
N LEU A 615 15.48 82.04 49.69
CA LEU A 615 16.18 82.36 50.93
C LEU A 615 17.55 82.97 50.66
N ASN A 616 18.35 82.44 49.74
CA ASN A 616 19.63 83.03 49.34
C ASN A 616 19.44 84.44 48.74
N GLY A 617 18.37 84.65 47.95
CA GLY A 617 17.99 85.97 47.44
C GLY A 617 17.47 86.94 48.52
N ALA A 618 17.04 86.44 49.69
CA ALA A 618 16.73 87.24 50.86
C ALA A 618 17.98 87.52 51.71
N VAL A 619 18.88 86.54 51.86
CA VAL A 619 20.18 86.69 52.53
C VAL A 619 21.02 87.75 51.81
N GLY A 620 21.18 87.69 50.49
CA GLY A 620 21.92 88.72 49.73
C GLY A 620 21.34 90.13 49.82
N LYS A 621 20.03 90.27 50.07
CA LYS A 621 19.40 91.56 50.40
C LYS A 621 19.72 91.98 51.84
N GLY A 622 19.72 91.04 52.77
CA GLY A 622 20.18 91.23 54.14
C GLY A 622 21.64 91.65 54.23
N GLU A 623 22.53 91.04 53.43
CA GLU A 623 23.96 91.41 53.33
C GLU A 623 24.15 92.81 52.74
N ALA A 624 23.32 93.22 51.77
CA ALA A 624 23.32 94.58 51.24
C ALA A 624 22.83 95.61 52.28
N GLU A 625 21.79 95.29 53.05
CA GLU A 625 21.33 96.08 54.20
C GLU A 625 22.38 96.12 55.32
N GLU A 626 23.06 95.01 55.61
CA GLU A 626 24.13 94.91 56.60
C GLU A 626 25.36 95.72 56.16
N SER A 627 25.68 95.74 54.87
CA SER A 627 26.72 96.61 54.30
C SER A 627 26.36 98.09 54.48
N ARG A 628 25.12 98.48 54.17
CA ARG A 628 24.59 99.83 54.41
C ARG A 628 24.61 100.21 55.90
N LEU A 629 24.36 99.24 56.79
CA LEU A 629 24.47 99.42 58.24
C LEU A 629 25.94 99.48 58.70
N LYS A 630 26.86 98.70 58.11
CA LYS A 630 28.31 98.78 58.35
C LYS A 630 28.87 100.14 57.96
N ASP A 631 28.40 100.74 56.87
CA ASP A 631 28.80 102.10 56.48
C ASP A 631 28.22 103.18 57.41
N LYS A 632 26.98 103.01 57.90
CA LYS A 632 26.46 103.83 59.01
C LYS A 632 27.27 103.62 60.31
N VAL A 633 27.69 102.41 60.62
CA VAL A 633 28.51 102.09 61.80
C VAL A 633 29.93 102.67 61.66
N LYS A 634 30.52 102.73 60.47
CA LYS A 634 31.76 103.49 60.23
C LYS A 634 31.57 104.97 60.54
N ALA A 635 30.50 105.58 60.04
CA ALA A 635 30.18 106.99 60.31
C ALA A 635 29.90 107.26 61.81
N LEU A 636 29.25 106.32 62.50
CA LEU A 636 29.06 106.39 63.96
C LEU A 636 30.37 106.14 64.72
N SER A 637 31.26 105.25 64.25
CA SER A 637 32.58 105.03 64.85
C SER A 637 33.50 106.24 64.74
N THR A 638 33.41 107.04 63.66
CA THR A 638 34.11 108.33 63.59
C THR A 638 33.65 109.29 64.68
N SER A 639 32.36 109.30 65.04
CA SER A 639 31.86 110.15 66.15
C SER A 639 32.04 109.51 67.54
N LEU A 640 32.03 108.18 67.63
CA LEU A 640 32.40 107.46 68.85
C LEU A 640 33.88 107.67 69.19
N SER A 641 34.75 107.89 68.18
CA SER A 641 36.15 108.30 68.38
C SER A 641 36.26 109.65 69.10
N GLU A 642 35.34 110.60 68.81
CA GLU A 642 35.24 111.87 69.52
C GLU A 642 34.79 111.63 70.97
N SER A 643 33.77 110.79 71.15
CA SER A 643 33.22 110.42 72.46
C SER A 643 34.18 109.61 73.35
N ASN A 644 35.10 108.80 72.78
CA ASN A 644 35.96 107.90 73.56
C ASN A 644 36.98 108.65 74.42
N SER A 645 37.24 109.93 74.10
CA SER A 645 37.98 110.88 74.95
C SER A 645 37.37 111.04 76.36
N SER A 646 36.05 110.87 76.51
CA SER A 646 35.36 110.95 77.81
C SER A 646 35.42 109.65 78.63
N SER A 647 35.71 108.52 77.97
CA SER A 647 35.59 107.17 78.53
C SER A 647 36.69 106.80 79.54
N GLN A 648 37.85 107.49 79.49
CA GLN A 648 38.94 107.27 80.45
C GLN A 648 38.53 107.53 81.91
N ASN A 649 37.51 108.36 82.14
CA ASN A 649 36.98 108.65 83.48
C ASN A 649 36.15 107.49 84.11
N LEU A 650 35.89 106.40 83.38
CA LEU A 650 35.02 105.30 83.83
C LEU A 650 35.76 104.05 84.34
N GLN A 651 37.10 104.02 84.29
CA GLN A 651 37.88 102.85 84.73
C GLN A 651 37.85 102.60 86.25
N GLU A 652 37.46 103.60 87.04
CA GLU A 652 37.52 103.56 88.51
C GLU A 652 36.48 102.61 89.16
N HIS A 653 35.44 102.20 88.43
CA HIS A 653 34.29 101.48 88.98
C HIS A 653 34.43 99.95 89.14
N ILE A 654 35.44 99.32 88.53
CA ILE A 654 35.48 97.84 88.36
C ILE A 654 35.83 97.07 89.65
N TYR A 655 36.38 97.73 90.67
CA TYR A 655 36.94 97.11 91.88
C TYR A 655 35.95 96.32 92.77
N GLN A 656 34.64 96.45 92.58
CA GLN A 656 33.64 96.07 93.60
C GLN A 656 33.04 94.65 93.49
N LEU A 657 33.29 93.89 92.41
CA LEU A 657 32.49 92.68 92.08
C LEU A 657 33.02 91.32 92.58
N GLN A 658 34.16 91.25 93.28
CA GLN A 658 34.87 89.97 93.54
C GLN A 658 34.36 89.11 94.72
N ARG A 659 33.21 89.42 95.35
CA ARG A 659 32.89 88.97 96.74
C ARG A 659 31.76 87.94 96.92
N ALA A 660 31.38 87.17 95.89
CA ALA A 660 30.06 86.49 95.85
C ALA A 660 30.05 84.94 95.74
N LEU A 661 31.19 84.24 95.90
CA LEU A 661 31.32 82.85 95.40
C LEU A 661 31.13 81.72 96.44
N GLU A 662 31.20 81.99 97.74
CA GLU A 662 31.57 80.98 98.77
C GLU A 662 30.39 80.15 99.38
N SER A 663 29.20 80.13 98.78
CA SER A 663 27.96 79.76 99.50
C SER A 663 27.40 78.33 99.31
N THR A 664 28.02 77.43 98.53
CA THR A 664 27.27 76.34 97.85
C THR A 664 27.54 74.88 98.28
N GLU A 665 28.36 74.59 99.29
CA GLU A 665 28.87 73.23 99.53
C GLU A 665 28.06 72.31 100.49
N GLY A 666 26.95 72.77 101.07
CA GLY A 666 26.37 72.16 102.28
C GLY A 666 25.61 70.82 102.14
N GLU A 667 24.90 70.57 101.03
CA GLU A 667 23.72 69.67 101.05
C GLU A 667 24.01 68.15 100.90
N LYS A 668 25.27 67.76 100.68
CA LYS A 668 25.62 66.46 100.09
C LYS A 668 25.41 65.20 100.97
N ARG A 669 25.19 65.34 102.28
CA ARG A 669 25.28 64.19 103.23
C ARG A 669 24.03 63.30 103.36
N LEU A 670 22.82 63.80 103.09
CA LEU A 670 21.56 63.10 103.43
C LEU A 670 21.20 61.89 102.53
N LEU A 671 21.96 61.62 101.47
CA LEU A 671 21.60 60.62 100.46
C LEU A 671 22.06 59.17 100.77
N GLN A 672 22.89 58.96 101.79
CA GLN A 672 23.71 57.74 101.88
C GLN A 672 23.04 56.56 102.60
N GLU A 673 22.11 56.79 103.53
CA GLU A 673 21.48 55.72 104.33
C GLU A 673 20.42 54.92 103.54
N ARG A 674 19.76 55.58 102.58
CA ARG A 674 18.69 54.98 101.74
C ARG A 674 19.20 53.90 100.76
N LEU A 675 20.51 53.70 100.70
CA LEU A 675 21.19 52.77 99.79
C LEU A 675 21.14 51.31 100.29
N SER A 676 21.07 51.08 101.60
CA SER A 676 21.25 49.74 102.20
C SER A 676 20.07 48.80 101.92
N SER A 677 18.82 49.23 102.18
CA SER A 677 17.64 48.37 102.08
C SER A 677 17.28 47.92 100.66
N LEU A 678 17.89 48.52 99.63
CA LEU A 678 17.74 48.13 98.22
C LEU A 678 18.70 47.02 97.79
N GLN A 679 19.67 46.62 98.62
CA GLN A 679 20.73 45.68 98.19
C GLN A 679 20.33 44.21 98.27
N ASP A 680 19.40 43.83 99.15
CA ASP A 680 18.97 42.44 99.32
C ASP A 680 17.88 42.01 98.34
N THR A 681 16.88 42.87 98.06
CA THR A 681 15.91 42.61 96.97
C THR A 681 16.59 42.46 95.60
N VAL A 682 17.74 43.13 95.42
CA VAL A 682 18.60 43.00 94.24
C VAL A 682 19.33 41.65 94.17
N LYS A 683 19.44 40.85 95.24
CA LYS A 683 20.06 39.51 95.18
C LYS A 683 19.15 38.46 94.55
N ASP A 684 17.87 38.43 94.91
CA ASP A 684 16.94 37.41 94.39
C ASP A 684 16.62 37.68 92.91
N CYS A 685 16.37 38.94 92.54
CA CYS A 685 16.26 39.34 91.15
C CYS A 685 17.53 39.03 90.32
N LYS A 686 18.73 38.98 90.93
CA LYS A 686 19.96 38.54 90.24
C LYS A 686 20.00 37.03 89.98
N ASN A 687 19.34 36.21 90.79
CA ASN A 687 19.33 34.76 90.60
C ASN A 687 18.34 34.33 89.52
N GLU A 688 17.13 34.91 89.47
CA GLU A 688 16.23 34.73 88.31
C GLU A 688 16.85 35.28 87.02
N ASN A 689 17.52 36.44 87.09
CA ASN A 689 18.25 36.98 85.93
C ASN A 689 19.31 36.02 85.39
N LYS A 690 20.01 35.23 86.22
CA LYS A 690 20.99 34.24 85.71
C LYS A 690 20.32 33.17 84.86
N VAL A 691 19.24 32.56 85.35
CA VAL A 691 18.52 31.50 84.62
C VAL A 691 17.90 32.03 83.33
N LEU A 692 17.36 33.26 83.36
CA LEU A 692 16.87 33.94 82.16
C LEU A 692 18.02 34.27 81.19
N ASN A 693 19.17 34.72 81.66
CA ASN A 693 20.35 35.06 80.86
C ASN A 693 21.00 33.82 80.22
N GLU A 694 21.02 32.67 80.90
CA GLU A 694 21.43 31.38 80.32
C GLU A 694 20.46 30.92 79.22
N LYS A 695 19.15 31.07 79.43
CA LYS A 695 18.14 30.79 78.40
C LYS A 695 18.21 31.75 77.20
N VAL A 696 18.49 33.03 77.45
CA VAL A 696 18.75 34.04 76.42
C VAL A 696 19.99 33.64 75.61
N LYS A 697 21.12 33.32 76.24
CA LYS A 697 22.35 32.86 75.55
C LYS A 697 22.16 31.62 74.69
N PHE A 698 21.35 30.67 75.15
CA PHE A 698 20.98 29.51 74.32
C PHE A 698 20.20 29.94 73.07
N LEU A 699 19.21 30.83 73.23
CA LEU A 699 18.42 31.34 72.11
C LEU A 699 19.26 32.22 71.17
N GLU A 700 20.13 33.08 71.69
CA GLU A 700 21.11 33.88 70.95
C GLU A 700 22.00 32.98 70.10
N LYS A 701 22.58 31.91 70.66
CA LYS A 701 23.38 30.95 69.89
C LYS A 701 22.57 30.25 68.79
N THR A 702 21.34 29.80 69.07
CA THR A 702 20.49 29.20 68.03
C THR A 702 20.05 30.20 66.95
N ARG A 703 19.97 31.48 67.30
CA ARG A 703 19.73 32.58 66.36
C ARG A 703 20.97 32.85 65.51
N GLU A 704 22.16 32.96 66.10
CA GLU A 704 23.42 33.12 65.34
C GLU A 704 23.62 31.96 64.36
N GLU A 705 23.36 30.72 64.79
CA GLU A 705 23.36 29.54 63.92
C GLU A 705 22.28 29.59 62.82
N ALA A 706 21.21 30.37 62.97
CA ALA A 706 20.19 30.60 61.94
C ALA A 706 20.57 31.76 61.02
N ASP A 707 21.04 32.88 61.57
CA ASP A 707 21.50 34.07 60.85
C ASP A 707 22.69 33.71 59.92
N ILE A 708 23.62 32.86 60.37
CA ILE A 708 24.69 32.30 59.51
C ILE A 708 24.09 31.52 58.32
N ARG A 709 23.15 30.60 58.56
CA ARG A 709 22.49 29.84 57.48
C ARG A 709 21.71 30.74 56.52
N ILE A 710 21.11 31.82 57.01
CA ILE A 710 20.47 32.85 56.17
C ILE A 710 21.52 33.53 55.30
N THR A 711 22.68 33.93 55.83
CA THR A 711 23.74 34.54 55.01
C THR A 711 24.32 33.57 53.98
N ASP A 712 24.44 32.28 54.27
CA ASP A 712 24.86 31.27 53.30
C ASP A 712 23.85 31.11 52.16
N PHE A 713 22.55 31.04 52.46
CA PHE A 713 21.51 31.00 51.43
C PHE A 713 21.41 32.31 50.64
N GLU A 714 21.56 33.47 51.29
CA GLU A 714 21.68 34.75 50.59
C GLU A 714 22.87 34.77 49.64
N ASN A 715 24.03 34.25 50.05
CA ASN A 715 25.23 34.20 49.22
C ASN A 715 25.08 33.22 48.05
N GLN A 716 24.40 32.10 48.24
CA GLN A 716 23.98 31.21 47.15
C GLN A 716 23.01 31.91 46.18
N VAL A 717 21.99 32.61 46.68
CA VAL A 717 21.04 33.38 45.86
C VAL A 717 21.73 34.53 45.12
N LYS A 718 22.68 35.24 45.74
CA LYS A 718 23.52 36.27 45.10
C LYS A 718 24.39 35.65 43.99
N HIS A 719 24.99 34.48 44.23
CA HIS A 719 25.77 33.76 43.22
C HIS A 719 24.93 33.31 42.02
N VAL A 720 23.75 32.72 42.27
CA VAL A 720 22.81 32.29 41.22
C VAL A 720 22.25 33.50 40.45
N LYS A 721 21.89 34.60 41.12
CA LYS A 721 21.49 35.86 40.45
C LYS A 721 22.61 36.44 39.60
N SER A 722 23.85 36.40 40.06
CA SER A 722 25.01 36.85 39.27
C SER A 722 25.22 35.99 38.02
N LEU A 723 25.06 34.66 38.13
CA LEU A 723 25.13 33.75 36.98
C LEU A 723 23.96 33.95 36.01
N LEU A 724 22.75 34.23 36.52
CA LEU A 724 21.58 34.54 35.70
C LEU A 724 21.77 35.86 34.95
N ILE A 725 22.26 36.91 35.60
CA ILE A 725 22.57 38.20 34.95
C ILE A 725 23.69 38.04 33.92
N GLN A 726 24.71 37.20 34.19
CA GLN A 726 25.75 36.89 33.21
C GLN A 726 25.19 36.14 32.00
N ARG A 727 24.28 35.18 32.21
CA ARG A 727 23.60 34.44 31.14
C ARG A 727 22.68 35.33 30.32
N GLN A 728 21.91 36.19 30.97
CA GLN A 728 21.03 37.12 30.28
C GLN A 728 21.83 38.12 29.44
N LYS A 729 22.94 38.68 29.94
CA LYS A 729 23.84 39.51 29.11
C LYS A 729 24.46 38.76 27.94
N GLN A 730 24.71 37.45 28.08
CA GLN A 730 25.17 36.62 26.96
C GLN A 730 24.04 36.39 25.93
N GLU A 731 22.81 36.24 26.39
CA GLU A 731 21.61 36.12 25.55
C GLU A 731 21.31 37.44 24.83
N ASP A 732 21.33 38.58 25.52
CA ASP A 732 21.16 39.93 24.97
C ASP A 732 22.21 40.20 23.86
N THR A 733 23.50 39.92 24.12
CA THR A 733 24.57 40.11 23.11
C THR A 733 24.52 39.11 21.95
N LEU A 734 23.86 37.95 22.12
CA LEU A 734 23.57 37.04 21.02
C LEU A 734 22.35 37.49 20.21
N LEU A 735 21.33 38.07 20.85
CA LEU A 735 20.18 38.68 20.17
C LEU A 735 20.60 39.91 19.36
N GLU A 736 21.45 40.78 19.90
CA GLU A 736 22.05 41.90 19.14
C GLU A 736 22.85 41.40 17.92
N LYS A 737 23.65 40.33 18.07
CA LYS A 737 24.36 39.70 16.94
C LYS A 737 23.42 39.06 15.91
N ILE A 738 22.34 38.41 16.34
CA ILE A 738 21.32 37.87 15.42
C ILE A 738 20.65 39.00 14.66
N HIS A 739 20.26 40.09 15.34
CA HIS A 739 19.60 41.21 14.70
C HIS A 739 20.50 41.93 13.69
N GLY A 740 21.78 42.15 14.01
CA GLY A 740 22.76 42.67 13.05
C GLY A 740 22.96 41.77 11.83
N LEU A 741 22.95 40.45 12.00
CA LEU A 741 23.00 39.48 10.88
C LEU A 741 21.69 39.46 10.07
N GLU A 742 20.54 39.72 10.69
CA GLU A 742 19.27 39.91 9.98
C GLU A 742 19.28 41.21 9.17
N GLU A 743 19.79 42.31 9.71
CA GLU A 743 19.97 43.57 8.98
C GLU A 743 20.96 43.41 7.81
N GLU A 744 22.11 42.76 8.02
CA GLU A 744 23.09 42.46 6.96
C GLU A 744 22.48 41.56 5.87
N ASN A 745 21.75 40.50 6.25
CA ASN A 745 21.09 39.62 5.28
C ASN A 745 19.98 40.34 4.49
N ASN A 746 19.24 41.26 5.13
CA ASN A 746 18.27 42.12 4.44
C ASN A 746 18.95 43.11 3.48
N ALA A 747 20.08 43.70 3.88
CA ALA A 747 20.87 44.60 3.02
C ALA A 747 21.46 43.85 1.82
N LEU A 748 22.08 42.69 2.03
CA LEU A 748 22.58 41.81 0.97
C LEU A 748 21.45 41.32 0.06
N THR A 749 20.26 41.03 0.60
CA THR A 749 19.08 40.68 -0.20
C THR A 749 18.61 41.85 -1.05
N PHE A 750 18.64 43.09 -0.54
CA PHE A 750 18.32 44.28 -1.32
C PHE A 750 19.37 44.55 -2.41
N GLU A 751 20.66 44.44 -2.10
CA GLU A 751 21.76 44.60 -3.06
C GLU A 751 21.70 43.54 -4.16
N ASN A 752 21.49 42.26 -3.81
CA ASN A 752 21.35 41.18 -4.76
C ASN A 752 20.11 41.40 -5.68
N ASN A 753 18.98 41.84 -5.14
CA ASN A 753 17.82 42.26 -5.95
C ASN A 753 18.11 43.47 -6.85
N SER A 754 19.01 44.38 -6.44
CA SER A 754 19.48 45.50 -7.26
C SER A 754 20.40 45.00 -8.40
N LEU A 755 21.34 44.10 -8.09
CA LEU A 755 22.23 43.44 -9.05
C LEU A 755 21.46 42.62 -10.07
N TYR A 756 20.42 41.87 -9.67
CA TYR A 756 19.53 41.17 -10.62
C TYR A 756 18.83 42.13 -11.58
N LYS A 757 18.35 43.29 -11.10
CA LYS A 757 17.75 44.34 -11.96
C LYS A 757 18.78 44.95 -12.90
N MET A 758 19.96 45.32 -12.39
CA MET A 758 21.05 45.89 -13.21
C MET A 758 21.54 44.89 -14.27
N ASN A 759 21.72 43.62 -13.91
CA ASN A 759 22.08 42.56 -14.85
C ASN A 759 20.99 42.35 -15.91
N SER A 760 19.71 42.41 -15.54
CA SER A 760 18.60 42.38 -16.49
C SER A 760 18.58 43.58 -17.44
N SER A 761 18.99 44.79 -16.99
CA SER A 761 19.16 45.94 -17.89
C SER A 761 20.40 45.80 -18.78
N PHE A 762 21.52 45.27 -18.29
CA PHE A 762 22.71 45.01 -19.11
C PHE A 762 22.46 43.92 -20.15
N GLU A 763 21.68 42.88 -19.84
CA GLU A 763 21.20 41.89 -20.83
C GLU A 763 20.34 42.54 -21.93
N ALA A 764 19.47 43.48 -21.57
CA ALA A 764 18.66 44.23 -22.53
C ALA A 764 19.49 45.22 -23.37
N GLU A 765 20.43 45.93 -22.75
CA GLU A 765 21.37 46.84 -23.41
C GLU A 765 22.30 46.09 -24.36
N LYS A 766 22.90 44.98 -23.92
CA LYS A 766 23.68 44.06 -24.76
C LYS A 766 22.88 43.61 -25.98
N LYS A 767 21.64 43.15 -25.81
CA LYS A 767 20.75 42.78 -26.93
C LYS A 767 20.41 43.94 -27.86
N ASN A 768 20.50 45.19 -27.40
CA ASN A 768 20.31 46.38 -28.24
C ASN A 768 21.62 46.82 -28.92
N LEU A 769 22.77 46.67 -28.26
CA LEU A 769 24.10 46.87 -28.83
C LEU A 769 24.43 45.80 -29.88
N GLU A 770 24.00 44.55 -29.70
CA GLU A 770 24.09 43.48 -30.70
C GLU A 770 23.29 43.83 -31.96
N LYS A 771 22.04 44.31 -31.81
CA LYS A 771 21.23 44.82 -32.94
C LYS A 771 21.87 46.04 -33.60
N SER A 772 22.45 46.94 -32.80
CA SER A 772 23.16 48.13 -33.29
C SER A 772 24.41 47.75 -34.09
N ASN A 773 25.24 46.84 -33.57
CA ASN A 773 26.40 46.29 -34.27
C ASN A 773 26.00 45.52 -35.54
N LEU A 774 24.85 44.83 -35.56
CA LEU A 774 24.34 44.18 -36.77
C LEU A 774 23.87 45.20 -37.82
N ARG A 775 23.42 46.40 -37.40
CA ARG A 775 23.09 47.52 -38.29
C ARG A 775 24.36 48.20 -38.79
N ILE A 776 25.25 48.62 -37.88
CA ILE A 776 26.56 49.22 -38.18
C ILE A 776 27.39 48.29 -39.08
N GLY A 777 27.32 46.96 -38.89
CA GLY A 777 27.98 45.99 -39.77
C GLY A 777 27.47 46.02 -41.21
N LYS A 778 26.15 46.21 -41.41
CA LYS A 778 25.55 46.41 -42.74
C LYS A 778 25.94 47.78 -43.31
N ASP A 779 25.89 48.81 -42.49
CA ASP A 779 26.22 50.19 -42.90
C ASP A 779 27.72 50.31 -43.27
N VAL A 780 28.62 49.66 -42.51
CA VAL A 780 30.06 49.53 -42.84
C VAL A 780 30.26 48.69 -44.10
N GLN A 781 29.47 47.64 -44.33
CA GLN A 781 29.56 46.86 -45.57
C GLN A 781 29.05 47.64 -46.80
N ALA A 782 28.06 48.53 -46.62
CA ALA A 782 27.63 49.49 -47.64
C ALA A 782 28.69 50.58 -47.86
N LEU A 783 29.26 51.13 -46.78
CA LEU A 783 30.31 52.15 -46.84
C LEU A 783 31.60 51.62 -47.48
N LYS A 784 31.96 50.35 -47.27
CA LYS A 784 33.02 49.68 -48.02
C LYS A 784 32.70 49.64 -49.52
N LYS A 785 31.50 49.20 -49.93
CA LYS A 785 31.10 49.21 -51.35
C LYS A 785 31.12 50.62 -51.97
N THR A 786 30.80 51.67 -51.22
CA THR A 786 30.96 53.05 -51.69
C THR A 786 32.40 53.53 -51.68
N LEU A 787 33.25 53.08 -50.74
CA LEU A 787 34.68 53.38 -50.72
C LEU A 787 35.40 52.68 -51.87
N ASP A 788 35.13 51.40 -52.11
CA ASP A 788 35.64 50.62 -53.25
C ASP A 788 35.19 51.22 -54.59
N ARG A 789 34.05 51.92 -54.62
CA ARG A 789 33.59 52.71 -55.77
C ARG A 789 34.36 54.03 -55.87
N LEU A 790 34.37 54.83 -54.81
CA LEU A 790 35.04 56.13 -54.75
C LEU A 790 36.55 56.01 -54.97
N GLN A 791 37.20 54.90 -54.59
CA GLN A 791 38.61 54.65 -54.90
C GLN A 791 38.84 54.40 -56.39
N ARG A 792 37.93 53.70 -57.09
CA ARG A 792 37.99 53.58 -58.55
C ARG A 792 37.71 54.91 -59.26
N GLU A 793 36.74 55.67 -58.77
CA GLU A 793 36.45 57.02 -59.27
C GLU A 793 37.61 58.00 -58.98
N ARG A 794 38.31 57.86 -57.84
CA ARG A 794 39.50 58.64 -57.49
C ARG A 794 40.70 58.26 -58.34
N ILE A 795 40.94 56.98 -58.61
CA ILE A 795 42.02 56.52 -59.51
C ILE A 795 41.79 57.09 -60.91
N ALA A 796 40.58 56.95 -61.46
CA ALA A 796 40.23 57.53 -62.77
C ALA A 796 40.37 59.07 -62.79
N PHE A 797 40.09 59.75 -61.67
CA PHE A 797 40.32 61.19 -61.55
C PHE A 797 41.82 61.54 -61.40
N GLU A 798 42.61 60.73 -60.70
CA GLU A 798 44.07 60.91 -60.57
C GLU A 798 44.78 60.67 -61.90
N GLU A 799 44.32 59.69 -62.69
CA GLU A 799 44.74 59.45 -64.08
C GLU A 799 44.43 60.67 -64.95
N SER A 800 43.18 61.13 -65.00
CA SER A 800 42.77 62.31 -65.79
C SER A 800 43.42 63.63 -65.32
N PHE A 801 43.67 63.79 -64.01
CA PHE A 801 44.40 64.93 -63.46
C PHE A 801 45.89 64.87 -63.81
N PHE A 802 46.49 63.68 -63.86
CA PHE A 802 47.87 63.50 -64.29
C PHE A 802 48.03 63.87 -65.77
N GLU A 803 47.13 63.41 -66.64
CA GLU A 803 47.06 63.83 -68.05
C GLU A 803 46.96 65.35 -68.18
N SER A 804 45.98 65.98 -67.52
CA SER A 804 45.79 67.44 -67.59
C SER A 804 46.95 68.23 -66.97
N ASN A 805 47.63 67.72 -65.94
CA ASN A 805 48.82 68.35 -65.40
C ASN A 805 50.05 68.18 -66.32
N GLN A 806 50.12 67.10 -67.10
CA GLN A 806 51.13 66.92 -68.14
C GLN A 806 50.92 67.91 -69.30
N GLU A 807 49.67 68.12 -69.75
CA GLU A 807 49.31 69.19 -70.70
C GLU A 807 49.68 70.58 -70.15
N LYS A 808 49.37 70.83 -68.87
CA LYS A 808 49.71 72.08 -68.18
C LYS A 808 51.23 72.29 -68.05
N GLU A 809 52.02 71.24 -67.87
CA GLU A 809 53.48 71.36 -67.93
C GLU A 809 53.98 71.73 -69.32
N VAL A 810 53.42 71.16 -70.38
CA VAL A 810 53.75 71.55 -71.77
C VAL A 810 53.40 73.02 -72.02
N LEU A 811 52.22 73.47 -71.59
CA LEU A 811 51.79 74.87 -71.66
C LEU A 811 52.67 75.81 -70.82
N ASN A 812 53.13 75.38 -69.64
CA ASN A 812 54.04 76.18 -68.80
C ASN A 812 55.44 76.28 -69.41
N ARG A 813 55.91 75.29 -70.18
CA ARG A 813 57.19 75.36 -70.89
C ARG A 813 57.12 76.40 -72.00
N THR A 814 56.10 76.33 -72.87
CA THR A 814 55.90 77.31 -73.94
C THR A 814 55.62 78.72 -73.43
N LEU A 815 54.91 78.86 -72.30
CA LEU A 815 54.70 80.16 -71.64
C LEU A 815 56.00 80.75 -71.07
N ASN A 816 56.88 79.92 -70.48
CA ASN A 816 58.19 80.37 -69.98
C ASN A 816 59.17 80.71 -71.12
N GLU A 817 59.08 80.02 -72.25
CA GLU A 817 59.83 80.35 -73.47
C GLU A 817 59.40 81.71 -74.01
N ALA A 818 58.09 81.93 -74.20
CA ALA A 818 57.54 83.23 -74.59
C ALA A 818 57.84 84.35 -73.57
N ALA A 819 57.89 84.04 -72.27
CA ALA A 819 58.26 85.00 -71.23
C ALA A 819 59.74 85.41 -71.31
N LYS A 820 60.66 84.47 -71.63
CA LYS A 820 62.08 84.75 -71.85
C LYS A 820 62.29 85.66 -73.06
N GLU A 821 61.64 85.36 -74.19
CA GLU A 821 61.65 86.23 -75.37
C GLU A 821 61.16 87.64 -75.01
N ASN A 822 60.10 87.75 -74.20
CA ASN A 822 59.58 89.03 -73.73
C ASN A 822 60.59 89.81 -72.85
N THR A 823 61.37 89.12 -71.99
CA THR A 823 62.44 89.76 -71.22
C THR A 823 63.63 90.18 -72.09
N GLU A 824 64.07 89.35 -73.04
CA GLU A 824 65.16 89.72 -73.96
C GLU A 824 64.79 90.91 -74.86
N LEU A 825 63.53 91.01 -75.27
CA LEU A 825 63.01 92.17 -76.01
C LEU A 825 62.99 93.43 -75.12
N LYS A 826 62.61 93.32 -73.84
CA LYS A 826 62.66 94.44 -72.89
C LYS A 826 64.09 94.89 -72.59
N GLU A 827 65.05 93.97 -72.46
CA GLU A 827 66.45 94.31 -72.29
C GLU A 827 67.04 95.01 -73.52
N LYS A 828 66.67 94.56 -74.74
CA LYS A 828 67.03 95.25 -75.99
C LYS A 828 66.46 96.67 -76.04
N VAL A 829 65.20 96.89 -75.62
CA VAL A 829 64.62 98.23 -75.51
C VAL A 829 65.37 99.09 -74.48
N ASN A 830 65.60 98.58 -73.28
CA ASN A 830 66.28 99.33 -72.20
C ASN A 830 67.75 99.68 -72.54
N TYR A 831 68.42 98.83 -73.33
CA TYR A 831 69.74 99.11 -73.88
C TYR A 831 69.71 100.25 -74.91
N LEU A 832 68.71 100.25 -75.82
CA LEU A 832 68.54 101.31 -76.81
C LEU A 832 68.14 102.66 -76.18
N GLU A 833 67.30 102.66 -75.15
CA GLU A 833 66.94 103.86 -74.37
C GLU A 833 68.19 104.49 -73.73
N LYS A 834 69.03 103.71 -73.04
CA LYS A 834 70.27 104.20 -72.44
C LYS A 834 71.33 104.63 -73.47
N ALA A 835 71.35 104.00 -74.65
CA ALA A 835 72.20 104.44 -75.75
C ALA A 835 71.78 105.82 -76.30
N LEU A 836 70.48 106.16 -76.23
CA LEU A 836 69.94 107.46 -76.62
C LEU A 836 70.32 108.55 -75.61
N GLU A 837 70.08 108.32 -74.31
CA GLU A 837 70.48 109.27 -73.24
C GLU A 837 71.98 109.59 -73.28
N ALA A 838 72.82 108.57 -73.53
CA ALA A 838 74.27 108.73 -73.65
C ALA A 838 74.73 109.49 -74.92
N ALA A 839 73.85 109.70 -75.90
CA ALA A 839 74.09 110.55 -77.07
C ALA A 839 73.73 112.02 -76.78
N ASP A 840 72.57 112.27 -76.15
CA ASP A 840 72.10 113.62 -75.83
C ASP A 840 73.03 114.36 -74.84
N VAL A 841 73.51 113.66 -73.80
CA VAL A 841 74.51 114.23 -72.87
C VAL A 841 75.75 114.71 -73.63
N LYS A 842 76.27 113.91 -74.56
CA LYS A 842 77.44 114.27 -75.40
C LYS A 842 77.17 115.41 -76.37
N HIS A 843 75.90 115.67 -76.72
CA HIS A 843 75.53 116.83 -77.53
C HIS A 843 75.52 118.13 -76.69
N THR A 844 75.18 118.06 -75.40
CA THR A 844 75.16 119.23 -74.51
C THR A 844 76.55 119.67 -74.03
N GLU A 845 77.46 118.75 -73.70
CA GLU A 845 78.80 119.12 -73.18
C GLU A 845 79.64 119.93 -74.19
N ARG A 846 79.54 119.62 -75.48
CA ARG A 846 80.32 120.29 -76.55
C ARG A 846 80.05 121.79 -76.66
N TYR A 847 78.88 122.27 -76.25
CA TYR A 847 78.51 123.68 -76.36
C TYR A 847 79.07 124.57 -75.24
N ARG A 848 79.60 123.99 -74.15
CA ARG A 848 79.87 124.74 -72.90
C ARG A 848 81.34 125.07 -72.61
N ILE A 849 82.27 124.55 -73.40
CA ILE A 849 83.73 124.65 -73.14
C ILE A 849 84.43 125.73 -73.97
N SER A 850 83.83 126.23 -75.06
CA SER A 850 84.51 127.08 -76.04
C SER A 850 84.36 128.61 -75.85
N SER A 851 84.01 129.09 -74.65
CA SER A 851 84.02 130.54 -74.34
C SER A 851 84.10 130.84 -72.83
N ILE A 852 85.32 130.79 -72.29
CA ILE A 852 85.96 131.87 -71.50
C ILE A 852 87.42 131.43 -71.29
N ASN A 853 88.30 131.85 -72.21
CA ASN A 853 89.73 131.89 -71.92
C ASN A 853 90.45 132.95 -72.77
N SER A 854 91.19 133.83 -72.09
CA SER A 854 91.99 134.97 -72.53
C SER A 854 92.23 135.24 -74.03
N SER A 855 91.67 136.37 -74.50
CA SER A 855 92.38 137.44 -75.23
C SER A 855 93.82 137.21 -75.74
N VAL A 856 93.93 136.98 -77.05
CA VAL A 856 94.77 137.72 -78.03
C VAL A 856 93.87 137.85 -79.27
N SER A 857 93.63 138.99 -79.94
CA SER A 857 94.46 140.17 -80.24
C SER A 857 93.63 141.48 -80.12
N VAL A 858 94.22 142.65 -79.86
CA VAL A 858 94.68 143.67 -80.84
C VAL A 858 93.63 144.10 -81.88
N SER A 859 93.32 145.40 -81.88
CA SER A 859 92.79 146.30 -82.94
C SER A 859 92.04 145.69 -84.14
N PHE A 860 90.82 146.14 -84.46
CA PHE A 860 90.40 147.55 -84.45
C PHE A 860 89.53 148.00 -83.25
N PHE A 861 89.98 149.08 -82.62
CA PHE A 861 89.17 149.97 -81.77
C PHE A 861 88.16 150.75 -82.64
N TYR A 862 87.01 151.13 -82.08
CA TYR A 862 86.85 152.50 -81.55
C TYR A 862 85.62 152.65 -80.65
N GLN A 863 85.83 153.35 -79.53
CA GLN A 863 84.85 153.66 -78.50
C GLN A 863 84.23 155.04 -78.76
N PHE A 864 82.91 155.16 -78.96
CA PHE A 864 82.11 156.31 -78.50
C PHE A 864 80.59 156.14 -78.68
N HIS A 865 79.83 156.90 -77.90
CA HIS A 865 78.41 157.29 -78.01
C HIS A 865 77.39 156.23 -78.45
N CYS A 866 76.44 155.77 -77.62
CA CYS A 866 75.64 156.47 -76.59
C CYS A 866 74.91 157.73 -77.10
N ILE A 867 73.72 157.55 -77.66
CA ILE A 867 72.52 158.36 -77.36
C ILE A 867 71.30 157.50 -77.77
N PHE A 868 70.52 157.00 -76.80
CA PHE A 868 69.39 157.66 -76.14
C PHE A 868 68.09 157.43 -76.94
N ILE A 869 67.10 156.76 -76.29
CA ILE A 869 65.65 157.05 -76.36
C ILE A 869 65.08 157.19 -77.80
N THR A 870 64.33 156.22 -78.34
CA THR A 870 62.96 155.84 -77.88
C THR A 870 62.56 154.44 -78.40
N CYS A 871 61.63 153.69 -77.79
CA CYS A 871 61.17 153.60 -76.40
C CYS A 871 60.10 152.48 -76.31
N VAL A 872 59.98 151.84 -75.13
CA VAL A 872 58.72 151.56 -74.40
C VAL A 872 57.57 150.76 -75.08
N ILE A 873 56.88 149.81 -74.41
CA ILE A 873 57.11 149.04 -73.16
C ILE A 873 55.97 148.00 -72.97
N PHE A 874 56.18 146.96 -72.14
CA PHE A 874 55.14 146.20 -71.40
C PHE A 874 54.04 145.46 -72.21
N HIS A 875 53.12 144.67 -71.62
CA HIS A 875 53.00 143.94 -70.33
C HIS A 875 52.17 142.66 -70.63
N SER A 876 52.11 141.61 -69.81
CA SER A 876 52.60 141.37 -68.43
C SER A 876 53.05 139.88 -68.33
N SER A 877 53.69 139.39 -67.26
CA SER A 877 53.04 138.82 -66.05
C SER A 877 51.79 137.97 -66.39
N LEU A 878 51.55 136.75 -65.88
CA LEU A 878 51.93 136.12 -64.60
C LEU A 878 52.05 134.58 -64.72
N PHE A 879 52.87 133.99 -63.84
CA PHE A 879 52.66 132.79 -62.99
C PHE A 879 52.25 131.43 -63.62
N PHE A 880 52.57 130.28 -63.01
CA PHE A 880 53.25 130.02 -61.72
C PHE A 880 54.30 128.91 -61.89
#